data_AF-A0A1G2W5G5-F1
#
_entry.id   AF-A0A1G2W5G5-F1
#
_cell.length_a   1.000
_cell.length_b   1.000
_cell.length_c   1.000
_cell.angle_alpha   90.00
_cell.angle_beta   90.00
_cell.angle_gamma   90.00
#
_symmetry.space_group_name_H-M   'P 1'
#
loop_
_entity.id
_entity.type
_entity.pdbx_description
1 polymer ?
#
loop_
_entity_poly.entity_id
_entity_poly.type
_entity_poly.pdbx_seq_one_letter_code
_entity_poly.pdbx_strand_id
1 'polypeptide(L)'
;MIGRRFLAAARAALSRSPVDRKGRLARAASLVLIVATVFAAEGSGLLRPLDNALGALRFDLLRRDASQTLTVVEIDPASIRAAGRWPWDRERFAQAIRNLQAAGADTVAFDVDFSARADSAADQALLAAIARQPGSVVLPTFVQALDRRAPARLVENTPLANLSNDALLASVNVLIDPDGLVRRYRYGFDSESGGRASMASLLANRSPGQTADFLIDYGIREKSLDHLSFEDVYRGRFDASQVRGRSILIGSTAQELGDDFATPRHGALPGVYVHALAYESLVAGRDLKALNPLLLGALAVWSAYLLRPRSALRLRRMLLRHLVIAATAIGGPLALQAAAPVSAATGSILFAQLLCLIWLVRHELARRARAVVEAREAHLLELAEHMRASRDEILAAHDELKAVNVALDRALAARTDFLAMTSHEIRTPLNGIMGMTQVILSDRNLPAGLRDKVDLVHASGETMLALVDDILDVAKMESGNLTVTPAKMDLHRLLDETTRLWTDKAQSKGLGLRCDRGDTPTWIIEDGGRLRQILFNLTSNAIKFTERGEVSLEARTELGEDGEMLVLEVSDNGIGIPADKVEQIFEAFSQVDAGITRKYGGTGLGLAISRRLARAMGGDLTVESELDVGSRFAVRLPLRRAAADRGAAGAGAADGVALAAASVLLIEANPLAQGVMKAALASHVSDLEVARSTVEARAALGSRRFDLLLVEGRCLSLGDADAFEEVGRLARESAGAAVVVLWAGPAEETAGLRRAGARLVIPKPIATADLVQELRAFRAACEDPAALGRAFAAAGSP
;
A
#
# COMPACT_ATOMS: atom_id res chain seq x y z
N MET A 1 -17.69 -50.38 40.52
CA MET A 1 -16.91 -49.21 40.04
C MET A 1 -16.10 -49.44 38.76
N ILE A 2 -15.66 -50.67 38.45
CA ILE A 2 -14.79 -50.96 37.29
C ILE A 2 -15.55 -50.94 35.95
N GLY A 3 -16.79 -51.46 35.90
CA GLY A 3 -17.62 -51.45 34.68
C GLY A 3 -18.04 -50.07 34.19
N ARG A 4 -18.30 -49.11 35.09
CA ARG A 4 -18.64 -47.72 34.73
C ARG A 4 -17.46 -46.95 34.13
N ARG A 5 -16.22 -47.24 34.54
CA ARG A 5 -15.01 -46.64 33.93
C ARG A 5 -14.71 -47.21 32.54
N PHE A 6 -15.01 -48.50 32.30
CA PHE A 6 -14.85 -49.13 31.00
C PHE A 6 -15.89 -48.61 29.99
N LEU A 7 -17.16 -48.49 30.41
CA LEU A 7 -18.20 -47.87 29.58
C LEU A 7 -17.95 -46.38 29.33
N ALA A 8 -17.43 -45.63 30.31
CA ALA A 8 -17.07 -44.22 30.12
C ALA A 8 -15.90 -44.06 29.14
N ALA A 9 -14.89 -44.93 29.18
CA ALA A 9 -13.78 -44.94 28.23
C ALA A 9 -14.23 -45.33 26.81
N ALA A 10 -15.16 -46.29 26.68
CA ALA A 10 -15.75 -46.68 25.41
C ALA A 10 -16.64 -45.57 24.81
N ARG A 11 -17.45 -44.90 25.63
CA ARG A 11 -18.30 -43.76 25.22
C ARG A 11 -17.45 -42.54 24.84
N ALA A 12 -16.34 -42.29 25.55
CA ALA A 12 -15.35 -41.26 25.22
C ALA A 12 -14.44 -41.60 24.02
N ALA A 13 -14.42 -42.86 23.57
CA ALA A 13 -13.76 -43.26 22.33
C ALA A 13 -14.69 -43.11 21.11
N LEU A 14 -15.99 -43.29 21.32
CA LEU A 14 -17.06 -43.12 20.32
C LEU A 14 -17.49 -41.65 20.13
N SER A 15 -17.27 -40.77 21.11
CA SER A 15 -17.62 -39.34 21.05
C SER A 15 -16.52 -38.43 20.49
N ARG A 16 -15.46 -38.97 19.88
CA ARG A 16 -14.33 -38.16 19.36
C ARG A 16 -14.54 -37.80 17.91
N SER A 17 -14.25 -36.55 17.58
CA SER A 17 -14.47 -36.00 16.24
C SER A 17 -13.77 -36.84 15.15
N PRO A 18 -14.34 -36.92 13.93
CA PRO A 18 -13.75 -37.65 12.80
C PRO A 18 -12.29 -37.26 12.50
N VAL A 19 -11.92 -36.02 12.82
CA VAL A 19 -10.57 -35.44 12.66
C VAL A 19 -9.53 -36.14 13.54
N ASP A 20 -9.85 -36.43 14.81
CA ASP A 20 -8.93 -37.11 15.73
C ASP A 20 -8.75 -38.60 15.36
N ARG A 21 -9.76 -39.20 14.71
CA ARG A 21 -9.69 -40.59 14.20
C ARG A 21 -8.78 -40.70 12.99
N LYS A 22 -8.90 -39.80 12.00
CA LYS A 22 -7.98 -39.71 10.85
C LYS A 22 -6.53 -39.47 11.28
N GLY A 23 -6.31 -38.55 12.23
CA GLY A 23 -4.98 -38.25 12.75
C GLY A 23 -4.33 -39.42 13.51
N ARG A 24 -5.11 -40.29 14.15
CA ARG A 24 -4.59 -41.52 14.78
C ARG A 24 -4.25 -42.60 13.77
N LEU A 25 -5.09 -42.82 12.77
CA LEU A 25 -4.84 -43.78 11.68
C LEU A 25 -3.59 -43.41 10.89
N ALA A 26 -3.42 -42.14 10.53
CA ALA A 26 -2.21 -41.66 9.86
C ALA A 26 -0.95 -41.92 10.69
N ARG A 27 -0.99 -41.69 12.00
CA ARG A 27 0.14 -41.95 12.91
C ARG A 27 0.47 -43.45 13.04
N ALA A 28 -0.55 -44.30 13.06
CA ALA A 28 -0.35 -45.76 13.07
C ALA A 28 0.26 -46.23 11.75
N ALA A 29 -0.23 -45.73 10.61
CA ALA A 29 0.32 -46.03 9.28
C ALA A 29 1.78 -45.60 9.15
N SER A 30 2.15 -44.39 9.63
CA SER A 30 3.56 -43.95 9.64
C SER A 30 4.45 -44.86 10.48
N LEU A 31 3.99 -45.33 11.63
CA LEU A 31 4.76 -46.25 12.47
C LEU A 31 4.97 -47.59 11.77
N VAL A 32 3.91 -48.16 11.16
CA VAL A 32 4.00 -49.41 10.39
C VAL A 32 4.98 -49.26 9.22
N LEU A 33 4.91 -48.13 8.49
CA LEU A 33 5.82 -47.85 7.40
C LEU A 33 7.28 -47.79 7.88
N ILE A 34 7.56 -47.07 8.97
CA ILE A 34 8.92 -46.99 9.55
C ILE A 34 9.43 -48.38 9.92
N VAL A 35 8.60 -49.19 10.59
CA VAL A 35 8.97 -50.56 10.97
C VAL A 35 9.28 -51.41 9.73
N ALA A 36 8.42 -51.36 8.71
CA ALA A 36 8.65 -52.09 7.46
C ALA A 36 9.93 -51.64 6.75
N THR A 37 10.22 -50.33 6.73
CA THR A 37 11.45 -49.79 6.14
C THR A 37 12.70 -50.25 6.90
N VAL A 38 12.64 -50.33 8.23
CA VAL A 38 13.76 -50.83 9.05
C VAL A 38 14.03 -52.30 8.74
N PHE A 39 13.00 -53.15 8.72
CA PHE A 39 13.17 -54.57 8.37
C PHE A 39 13.67 -54.78 6.94
N ALA A 40 13.23 -53.96 5.98
CA ALA A 40 13.73 -54.00 4.61
C ALA A 40 15.21 -53.58 4.52
N ALA A 41 15.61 -52.53 5.24
CA ALA A 41 17.00 -52.07 5.30
C ALA A 41 17.93 -53.10 5.96
N GLU A 42 17.47 -53.76 7.02
CA GLU A 42 18.19 -54.86 7.67
C GLU A 42 18.33 -56.06 6.72
N GLY A 43 17.22 -56.52 6.13
CA GLY A 43 17.20 -57.70 5.25
C GLY A 43 17.99 -57.54 3.95
N SER A 44 18.11 -56.30 3.45
CA SER A 44 18.95 -55.97 2.28
C SER A 44 20.43 -55.80 2.61
N GLY A 45 20.80 -55.74 3.90
CA GLY A 45 22.17 -55.44 4.34
C GLY A 45 22.57 -53.97 4.20
N LEU A 46 21.62 -53.06 3.93
CA LEU A 46 21.87 -51.61 3.80
C LEU A 46 22.51 -51.01 5.06
N LEU A 47 22.23 -51.60 6.23
CA LEU A 47 22.74 -51.13 7.53
C LEU A 47 24.12 -51.69 7.90
N ARG A 48 24.65 -52.68 7.15
CA ARG A 48 25.94 -53.32 7.44
C ARG A 48 27.12 -52.36 7.53
N PRO A 49 27.28 -51.35 6.65
CA PRO A 49 28.41 -50.41 6.76
C PRO A 49 28.40 -49.65 8.09
N LEU A 50 27.22 -49.28 8.59
CA LEU A 50 27.06 -48.61 9.88
C LEU A 50 27.44 -49.55 11.04
N ASP A 51 26.96 -50.79 11.01
CA ASP A 51 27.30 -51.78 12.04
C ASP A 51 28.79 -52.14 12.04
N ASN A 52 29.43 -52.19 10.87
CA ASN A 52 30.87 -52.37 10.74
C ASN A 52 31.64 -51.22 11.39
N ALA A 53 31.25 -49.97 11.11
CA ALA A 53 31.89 -48.79 11.69
C ALA A 53 31.75 -48.76 13.22
N LEU A 54 30.55 -49.06 13.73
CA LEU A 54 30.31 -49.16 15.18
C LEU A 54 31.09 -50.33 15.81
N GLY A 55 31.20 -51.46 15.10
CA GLY A 55 32.01 -52.60 15.50
C GLY A 55 33.49 -52.26 15.61
N ALA A 56 34.07 -51.63 14.58
CA ALA A 56 35.45 -51.17 14.55
C ALA A 56 35.75 -50.20 15.70
N LEU A 57 34.86 -49.22 15.94
CA LEU A 57 34.99 -48.30 17.07
C LEU A 57 35.03 -49.04 18.41
N ARG A 58 34.19 -50.06 18.61
CA ARG A 58 34.23 -50.87 19.84
C ARG A 58 35.54 -51.64 19.98
N PHE A 59 36.07 -52.21 18.91
CA PHE A 59 37.37 -52.89 18.96
C PHE A 59 38.52 -51.92 19.30
N ASP A 60 38.45 -50.67 18.81
CA ASP A 60 39.43 -49.65 19.15
C ASP A 60 39.35 -49.16 20.60
N LEU A 61 38.14 -49.09 21.16
CA LEU A 61 37.92 -48.70 22.55
C LEU A 61 38.19 -49.84 23.55
N LEU A 62 38.01 -51.10 23.14
CA LEU A 62 38.18 -52.30 23.97
C LEU A 62 39.45 -53.09 23.60
N ARG A 63 40.58 -52.39 23.44
CA ARG A 63 41.86 -53.02 23.06
C ARG A 63 42.40 -53.93 24.16
N ARG A 64 43.00 -55.05 23.75
CA ARG A 64 43.61 -56.05 24.63
C ARG A 64 44.92 -56.59 24.04
N ASP A 65 45.80 -57.07 24.90
CA ASP A 65 46.99 -57.82 24.49
C ASP A 65 46.69 -59.30 24.30
N ALA A 66 47.45 -59.93 23.41
CA ALA A 66 47.46 -61.37 23.23
C ALA A 66 47.98 -62.07 24.50
N SER A 67 47.49 -63.28 24.74
CA SER A 67 47.78 -64.09 25.92
C SER A 67 49.24 -64.53 26.07
N GLN A 68 50.04 -64.42 25.00
CA GLN A 68 51.41 -64.93 24.90
C GLN A 68 51.51 -66.46 25.03
N THR A 69 50.42 -67.19 24.77
CA THR A 69 50.44 -68.67 24.73
C THR A 69 50.61 -69.23 23.31
N LEU A 70 50.53 -68.36 22.30
CA LEU A 70 50.76 -68.67 20.90
C LEU A 70 51.93 -67.83 20.36
N THR A 71 52.76 -68.46 19.54
CA THR A 71 53.79 -67.79 18.75
C THR A 71 53.58 -68.09 17.27
N VAL A 72 53.53 -67.04 16.46
CA VAL A 72 53.35 -67.16 15.01
C VAL A 72 54.73 -67.28 14.35
N VAL A 73 54.93 -68.31 13.54
CA VAL A 73 56.14 -68.44 12.73
C VAL A 73 55.79 -68.09 11.30
N GLU A 74 56.34 -66.97 10.86
CA GLU A 74 56.01 -66.34 9.59
C GLU A 74 56.85 -66.91 8.46
N ILE A 75 56.17 -67.46 7.45
CA ILE A 75 56.74 -67.62 6.11
C ILE A 75 56.73 -66.22 5.47
N ASP A 76 57.70 -65.43 5.89
CA ASP A 76 57.88 -64.03 5.53
C ASP A 76 58.66 -63.88 4.19
N PRO A 77 58.71 -62.66 3.62
CA PRO A 77 59.47 -62.43 2.39
C PRO A 77 60.97 -62.79 2.50
N ALA A 78 61.55 -62.72 3.71
CA ALA A 78 62.95 -63.12 3.92
C ALA A 78 63.14 -64.63 3.76
N SER A 79 62.19 -65.42 4.29
CA SER A 79 62.16 -66.88 4.18
C SER A 79 61.96 -67.32 2.73
N ILE A 80 61.07 -66.65 1.99
CA ILE A 80 60.89 -66.91 0.54
C ILE A 80 62.19 -66.66 -0.23
N ARG A 81 62.87 -65.53 0.02
CA ARG A 81 64.16 -65.23 -0.63
C ARG A 81 65.26 -66.21 -0.28
N ALA A 82 65.31 -66.67 0.97
CA ALA A 82 66.35 -67.59 1.45
C ALA A 82 66.13 -69.04 0.99
N ALA A 83 64.88 -69.43 0.74
CA ALA A 83 64.50 -70.80 0.39
C ALA A 83 64.34 -71.07 -1.11
N GLY A 84 64.27 -70.02 -1.94
CA GLY A 84 64.13 -70.15 -3.38
C GLY A 84 62.67 -70.32 -3.81
N ARG A 85 62.39 -71.24 -4.75
CA ARG A 85 61.07 -71.38 -5.36
C ARG A 85 60.09 -72.11 -4.43
N TRP A 86 58.92 -71.52 -4.18
CA TRP A 86 57.79 -72.16 -3.51
C TRP A 86 57.05 -73.13 -4.47
N PRO A 87 56.51 -74.27 -3.99
CA PRO A 87 56.60 -74.83 -2.63
C PRO A 87 57.99 -75.39 -2.30
N TRP A 88 58.38 -75.31 -1.03
CA TRP A 88 59.69 -75.77 -0.56
C TRP A 88 59.76 -77.29 -0.35
N ASP A 89 60.99 -77.79 -0.33
CA ASP A 89 61.30 -79.16 0.07
C ASP A 89 60.92 -79.43 1.54
N ARG A 90 60.33 -80.60 1.82
CA ARG A 90 59.79 -80.94 3.14
C ARG A 90 60.84 -81.13 4.24
N GLU A 91 62.10 -81.33 3.87
CA GLU A 91 63.21 -81.33 4.84
C GLU A 91 63.28 -80.03 5.63
N ARG A 92 62.94 -78.88 5.02
CA ARG A 92 62.91 -77.59 5.71
C ARG A 92 61.88 -77.57 6.85
N PHE A 93 60.67 -78.05 6.58
CA PHE A 93 59.62 -78.16 7.60
C PHE A 93 60.00 -79.18 8.68
N ALA A 94 60.61 -80.31 8.30
CA ALA A 94 61.12 -81.30 9.23
C ALA A 94 62.17 -80.72 10.19
N GLN A 95 63.13 -79.95 9.68
CA GLN A 95 64.14 -79.27 10.49
C GLN A 95 63.54 -78.21 11.40
N ALA A 96 62.57 -77.42 10.93
CA ALA A 96 61.87 -76.44 11.75
C ALA A 96 61.13 -77.12 12.93
N ILE A 97 60.43 -78.23 12.69
CA ILE A 97 59.78 -79.03 13.74
C ILE A 97 60.80 -79.47 14.78
N ARG A 98 61.93 -80.05 14.34
CA ARG A 98 62.99 -80.50 15.26
C ARG A 98 63.51 -79.37 16.13
N ASN A 99 63.74 -78.19 15.57
CA ASN A 99 64.24 -77.03 16.31
C ASN A 99 63.19 -76.51 17.32
N LEU A 100 61.92 -76.41 16.93
CA LEU A 100 60.84 -75.95 17.79
C LEU A 100 60.57 -76.93 18.94
N GLN A 101 60.51 -78.24 18.66
CA GLN A 101 60.36 -79.28 19.69
C GLN A 101 61.55 -79.30 20.65
N ALA A 102 62.79 -79.15 20.13
CA ALA A 102 63.98 -79.06 20.98
C ALA A 102 63.97 -77.81 21.89
N ALA A 103 63.37 -76.71 21.44
CA ALA A 103 63.17 -75.50 22.24
C ALA A 103 62.02 -75.63 23.27
N GLY A 104 61.20 -76.68 23.17
CA GLY A 104 60.12 -77.00 24.10
C GLY A 104 58.74 -76.50 23.67
N ALA A 105 58.45 -76.43 22.36
CA ALA A 105 57.10 -76.17 21.86
C ALA A 105 56.10 -77.25 22.32
N ASP A 106 54.91 -76.85 22.77
CA ASP A 106 53.86 -77.80 23.17
C ASP A 106 53.19 -78.42 21.95
N THR A 107 52.93 -77.60 20.93
CA THR A 107 52.28 -78.01 19.69
C THR A 107 52.83 -77.19 18.54
N VAL A 108 53.09 -77.82 17.39
CA VAL A 108 53.54 -77.16 16.16
C VAL A 108 52.49 -77.37 15.08
N ALA A 109 51.75 -76.31 14.75
CA ALA A 109 50.70 -76.32 13.76
C ALA A 109 51.11 -75.65 12.46
N PHE A 110 50.60 -76.19 11.36
CA PHE A 110 50.86 -75.68 10.01
C PHE A 110 49.59 -75.17 9.34
N ASP A 111 49.70 -74.00 8.74
CA ASP A 111 48.79 -73.44 7.75
C ASP A 111 49.47 -73.45 6.37
N VAL A 112 49.86 -74.65 5.93
CA VAL A 112 50.57 -74.91 4.67
C VAL A 112 50.07 -76.23 4.08
N ASP A 113 49.73 -76.25 2.79
CA ASP A 113 49.19 -77.45 2.15
C ASP A 113 50.24 -78.56 1.97
N PHE A 114 49.95 -79.76 2.52
CA PHE A 114 50.75 -80.98 2.40
C PHE A 114 50.01 -82.11 1.65
N SER A 115 48.97 -81.78 0.88
CA SER A 115 48.13 -82.75 0.17
C SER A 115 48.73 -83.29 -1.14
N ALA A 116 49.73 -82.61 -1.72
CA ALA A 116 50.43 -83.05 -2.92
C ALA A 116 51.32 -84.29 -2.66
N ARG A 117 51.37 -85.24 -3.62
CA ARG A 117 52.23 -86.44 -3.52
C ARG A 117 53.71 -86.11 -3.73
N ALA A 118 54.58 -86.65 -2.88
CA ALA A 118 56.02 -86.68 -3.12
C ALA A 118 56.64 -87.97 -2.54
N ASP A 119 56.86 -89.01 -3.33
CA ASP A 119 57.64 -90.19 -2.88
C ASP A 119 59.15 -89.86 -2.83
N SER A 120 59.55 -88.97 -1.92
CA SER A 120 60.90 -88.40 -1.82
C SER A 120 61.52 -88.61 -0.43
N ALA A 121 62.85 -88.52 -0.33
CA ALA A 121 63.57 -88.59 0.95
C ALA A 121 63.10 -87.49 1.95
N ALA A 122 62.66 -86.35 1.43
CA ALA A 122 62.13 -85.24 2.22
C ALA A 122 60.81 -85.57 2.95
N ASP A 123 59.94 -86.37 2.33
CA ASP A 123 58.70 -86.83 2.95
C ASP A 123 59.00 -87.73 4.14
N GLN A 124 60.00 -88.61 4.01
CA GLN A 124 60.46 -89.47 5.10
C GLN A 124 61.06 -88.67 6.25
N ALA A 125 61.79 -87.60 5.95
CA ALA A 125 62.32 -86.72 6.99
C ALA A 125 61.23 -85.98 7.76
N LEU A 126 60.18 -85.51 7.07
CA LEU A 126 59.02 -84.90 7.72
C LEU A 126 58.24 -85.90 8.56
N LEU A 127 58.01 -87.11 8.04
CA LEU A 127 57.41 -88.22 8.79
C LEU A 127 58.19 -88.51 10.08
N ALA A 128 59.50 -88.63 9.99
CA ALA A 128 60.36 -88.90 11.15
C ALA A 128 60.33 -87.75 12.17
N ALA A 129 60.21 -86.50 11.72
CA ALA A 129 60.09 -85.34 12.61
C ALA A 129 58.73 -85.33 13.36
N ILE A 130 57.63 -85.68 12.67
CA ILE A 130 56.30 -85.79 13.28
C ILE A 130 56.24 -86.95 14.28
N ALA A 131 56.70 -88.13 13.86
CA ALA A 131 56.67 -89.36 14.67
C ALA A 131 57.54 -89.29 15.94
N ARG A 132 58.49 -88.35 16.02
CA ARG A 132 59.35 -88.14 17.19
C ARG A 132 58.55 -87.79 18.45
N GLN A 133 57.44 -87.07 18.30
CA GLN A 133 56.54 -86.71 19.40
C GLN A 133 55.09 -86.75 18.88
N PRO A 134 54.46 -87.94 18.83
CA PRO A 134 53.12 -88.12 18.27
C PRO A 134 52.08 -87.22 18.94
N GLY A 135 51.20 -86.63 18.15
CA GLY A 135 50.16 -85.71 18.62
C GLY A 135 50.64 -84.28 18.94
N SER A 136 51.93 -83.97 18.80
CA SER A 136 52.45 -82.60 18.97
C SER A 136 52.44 -81.77 17.69
N VAL A 137 52.25 -82.38 16.52
CA VAL A 137 52.20 -81.68 15.23
C VAL A 137 50.77 -81.65 14.70
N VAL A 138 50.33 -80.49 14.24
CA VAL A 138 49.01 -80.30 13.61
C VAL A 138 49.21 -80.00 12.14
N LEU A 139 48.59 -80.81 11.29
CA LEU A 139 48.56 -80.61 9.85
C LEU A 139 47.19 -80.08 9.40
N PRO A 140 47.16 -79.19 8.39
CA PRO A 140 45.93 -78.57 7.94
C PRO A 140 45.11 -79.53 7.08
N THR A 141 43.79 -79.40 7.17
CA THR A 141 42.85 -79.95 6.19
C THR A 141 42.05 -78.81 5.56
N PHE A 142 41.74 -78.95 4.28
CA PHE A 142 40.91 -77.98 3.55
C PHE A 142 39.59 -78.63 3.20
N VAL A 143 38.50 -78.17 3.80
CA VAL A 143 37.14 -78.67 3.54
C VAL A 143 36.49 -77.75 2.51
N GLN A 144 36.24 -78.23 1.30
CA GLN A 144 35.62 -77.45 0.24
C GLN A 144 34.26 -78.02 -0.16
N ALA A 145 33.24 -77.18 -0.28
CA ALA A 145 31.97 -77.61 -0.89
C ALA A 145 32.16 -77.73 -2.41
N LEU A 146 31.88 -78.91 -2.97
CA LEU A 146 32.05 -79.22 -4.41
C LEU A 146 31.20 -78.34 -5.33
N ASP A 147 30.07 -77.83 -4.85
CA ASP A 147 29.14 -77.03 -5.63
C ASP A 147 28.47 -75.96 -4.77
N ARG A 148 28.49 -74.70 -5.25
CA ARG A 148 27.78 -73.58 -4.59
C ARG A 148 26.26 -73.78 -4.56
N ARG A 149 25.70 -74.63 -5.43
CA ARG A 149 24.25 -74.92 -5.51
C ARG A 149 23.82 -76.15 -4.71
N ALA A 150 24.76 -77.03 -4.33
CA ALA A 150 24.49 -78.24 -3.57
C ALA A 150 25.54 -78.41 -2.44
N PRO A 151 25.45 -77.61 -1.36
CA PRO A 151 26.47 -77.54 -0.30
C PRO A 151 26.64 -78.81 0.54
N ALA A 152 25.88 -79.87 0.26
CA ALA A 152 25.89 -81.13 1.01
C ALA A 152 27.02 -82.09 0.60
N ARG A 153 27.71 -81.86 -0.53
CA ARG A 153 28.90 -82.64 -0.91
C ARG A 153 30.16 -81.85 -0.58
N LEU A 154 30.82 -82.23 0.49
CA LEU A 154 32.09 -81.68 0.95
C LEU A 154 33.23 -82.57 0.45
N VAL A 155 34.28 -81.99 -0.10
CA VAL A 155 35.57 -82.65 -0.37
C VAL A 155 36.55 -82.14 0.65
N GLU A 156 37.19 -83.05 1.38
CA GLU A 156 38.28 -82.71 2.29
C GLU A 156 39.61 -83.06 1.61
N ASN A 157 40.43 -82.04 1.36
CA ASN A 157 41.84 -82.25 1.05
C ASN A 157 42.57 -82.49 2.38
N THR A 158 42.93 -83.74 2.62
CA THR A 158 43.74 -84.15 3.77
C THR A 158 45.22 -84.26 3.37
N PRO A 159 46.16 -84.11 4.33
CA PRO A 159 47.56 -84.47 4.14
C PRO A 159 47.71 -85.93 3.69
N LEU A 160 48.89 -86.28 3.16
CA LEU A 160 49.19 -87.67 2.78
C LEU A 160 48.93 -88.63 3.96
N ALA A 161 48.32 -89.78 3.67
CA ALA A 161 47.81 -90.72 4.69
C ALA A 161 48.89 -91.24 5.66
N ASN A 162 50.16 -91.26 5.24
CA ASN A 162 51.29 -91.61 6.09
C ASN A 162 51.65 -90.50 7.08
N LEU A 163 51.54 -89.22 6.69
CA LEU A 163 51.83 -88.06 7.55
C LEU A 163 50.76 -87.82 8.62
N SER A 164 49.52 -88.20 8.33
CA SER A 164 48.38 -87.97 9.21
C SER A 164 48.24 -88.99 10.36
N ASN A 165 49.01 -90.08 10.37
CA ASN A 165 48.89 -91.13 11.40
C ASN A 165 49.34 -90.65 12.79
N ASP A 166 50.46 -89.92 12.86
CA ASP A 166 51.05 -89.44 14.11
C ASP A 166 50.80 -87.93 14.34
N ALA A 167 50.12 -87.26 13.40
CA ALA A 167 49.76 -85.85 13.47
C ALA A 167 48.28 -85.65 13.84
N LEU A 168 48.00 -84.55 14.53
CA LEU A 168 46.63 -84.05 14.65
C LEU A 168 46.22 -83.35 13.35
N LEU A 169 44.93 -83.35 13.05
CA LEU A 169 44.38 -82.74 11.84
C LEU A 169 43.39 -81.64 12.23
N ALA A 170 43.55 -80.45 11.66
CA ALA A 170 42.64 -79.33 11.90
C ALA A 170 42.30 -78.58 10.61
N SER A 171 41.08 -78.07 10.50
CA SER A 171 40.64 -77.31 9.34
C SER A 171 41.16 -75.86 9.41
N VAL A 172 41.75 -75.40 8.31
CA VAL A 172 42.23 -74.01 8.12
C VAL A 172 41.24 -73.17 7.33
N ASN A 173 40.00 -73.64 7.16
CA ASN A 173 38.98 -72.90 6.45
C ASN A 173 38.61 -71.60 7.16
N VAL A 174 38.63 -70.50 6.41
CA VAL A 174 38.18 -69.17 6.87
C VAL A 174 36.82 -68.85 6.25
N LEU A 175 35.89 -68.34 7.05
CA LEU A 175 34.57 -67.92 6.59
C LEU A 175 34.58 -66.46 6.12
N ILE A 176 34.31 -66.26 4.84
CA ILE A 176 34.16 -64.92 4.25
C ILE A 176 32.67 -64.56 4.21
N ASP A 177 32.30 -63.45 4.86
CA ASP A 177 30.92 -62.95 4.82
C ASP A 177 30.57 -62.42 3.41
N PRO A 178 29.27 -62.25 3.08
CA PRO A 178 28.86 -61.85 1.72
C PRO A 178 29.41 -60.50 1.22
N ASP A 179 29.93 -59.66 2.12
CA ASP A 179 30.60 -58.40 1.79
C ASP A 179 32.13 -58.50 1.72
N GLY A 180 32.67 -59.72 1.71
CA GLY A 180 34.10 -60.00 1.53
C GLY A 180 34.92 -59.93 2.82
N LEU A 181 34.33 -59.56 3.95
CA LEU A 181 35.04 -59.43 5.22
C LEU A 181 34.99 -60.72 6.03
N VAL A 182 36.10 -61.06 6.67
CA VAL A 182 36.18 -62.14 7.65
C VAL A 182 35.81 -61.57 9.01
N ARG A 183 34.66 -61.97 9.55
CA ARG A 183 34.23 -61.60 10.90
C ARG A 183 34.07 -62.80 11.81
N ARG A 184 33.67 -63.91 11.21
CA ARG A 184 33.28 -65.13 11.88
C ARG A 184 34.34 -66.20 11.69
N TYR A 185 34.43 -67.04 12.70
CA TYR A 185 35.25 -68.24 12.70
C TYR A 185 34.41 -69.40 13.25
N ARG A 186 34.73 -70.64 12.88
CA ARG A 186 34.00 -71.82 13.35
C ARG A 186 34.79 -72.57 14.39
N TYR A 187 34.10 -73.22 15.34
CA TYR A 187 34.80 -74.17 16.22
C TYR A 187 35.18 -75.47 15.48
N GLY A 188 34.40 -75.86 14.46
CA GLY A 188 34.68 -77.01 13.62
C GLY A 188 33.88 -77.01 12.32
N PHE A 189 34.28 -77.89 11.40
CA PHE A 189 33.70 -78.09 10.08
C PHE A 189 33.24 -79.54 9.93
N ASP A 190 32.14 -79.74 9.21
CA ASP A 190 31.74 -81.08 8.80
C ASP A 190 32.77 -81.63 7.81
N SER A 191 33.17 -82.90 7.97
CA SER A 191 34.10 -83.61 7.09
C SER A 191 33.56 -85.02 6.81
N GLU A 192 34.07 -85.67 5.75
CA GLU A 192 33.77 -87.07 5.42
C GLU A 192 34.11 -88.04 6.56
N SER A 193 35.09 -87.69 7.41
CA SER A 193 35.55 -88.50 8.55
C SER A 193 34.88 -88.15 9.89
N GLY A 194 33.87 -87.26 9.88
CA GLY A 194 33.23 -86.71 11.07
C GLY A 194 33.59 -85.23 11.28
N GLY A 195 33.20 -84.65 12.42
CA GLY A 195 33.48 -83.25 12.74
C GLY A 195 34.98 -82.97 12.89
N ARG A 196 35.52 -82.04 12.12
CA ARG A 196 36.92 -81.58 12.16
C ARG A 196 37.02 -80.28 12.95
N ALA A 197 37.85 -80.24 14.00
CA ALA A 197 38.14 -78.99 14.70
C ALA A 197 38.79 -77.98 13.75
N SER A 198 38.47 -76.70 13.91
CA SER A 198 39.23 -75.63 13.26
C SER A 198 40.61 -75.49 13.90
N MET A 199 41.57 -74.91 13.17
CA MET A 199 42.94 -74.70 13.63
C MET A 199 42.98 -74.00 15.00
N ALA A 200 42.27 -72.88 15.13
CA ALA A 200 42.19 -72.15 16.39
C ALA A 200 41.59 -72.97 17.54
N SER A 201 40.57 -73.79 17.26
CA SER A 201 39.88 -74.57 18.30
C SER A 201 40.71 -75.74 18.77
N LEU A 202 41.38 -76.43 17.86
CA LEU A 202 42.28 -77.53 18.20
C LEU A 202 43.44 -77.01 19.06
N LEU A 203 44.09 -75.91 18.65
CA LEU A 203 45.17 -75.29 19.41
C LEU A 203 44.70 -74.78 20.78
N ALA A 204 43.48 -74.26 20.88
CA ALA A 204 42.89 -73.80 22.15
C ALA A 204 42.31 -74.96 23.00
N ASN A 205 42.53 -76.21 22.60
CA ASN A 205 42.01 -77.42 23.24
C ASN A 205 40.47 -77.37 23.47
N ARG A 206 39.73 -76.89 22.48
CA ARG A 206 38.27 -76.84 22.45
C ARG A 206 37.72 -78.01 21.63
N SER A 207 36.64 -78.63 22.09
CA SER A 207 36.11 -79.86 21.49
C SER A 207 35.60 -79.68 20.05
N PRO A 208 35.92 -80.59 19.11
CA PRO A 208 35.50 -80.54 17.70
C PRO A 208 33.99 -80.64 17.45
N GLY A 209 33.18 -80.94 18.47
CA GLY A 209 31.75 -81.23 18.32
C GLY A 209 30.83 -80.01 18.18
N GLN A 210 31.35 -78.78 18.22
CA GLN A 210 30.57 -77.58 17.97
C GLN A 210 30.82 -77.09 16.55
N THR A 211 29.85 -77.20 15.66
CA THR A 211 29.90 -76.57 14.32
C THR A 211 29.43 -75.11 14.35
N ALA A 212 29.27 -74.54 15.55
CA ALA A 212 28.81 -73.17 15.73
C ALA A 212 29.85 -72.15 15.23
N ASP A 213 29.35 -71.01 14.77
CA ASP A 213 30.18 -69.85 14.43
C ASP A 213 30.32 -68.95 15.68
N PHE A 214 31.47 -68.29 15.81
CA PHE A 214 31.69 -67.17 16.72
C PHE A 214 32.33 -66.00 15.97
N LEU A 215 32.24 -64.79 16.51
CA LEU A 215 32.89 -63.60 15.95
C LEU A 215 34.30 -63.46 16.56
N ILE A 216 35.28 -63.16 15.71
CA ILE A 216 36.67 -62.91 16.13
C ILE A 216 36.73 -61.57 16.88
N ASP A 217 37.39 -61.53 18.04
CA ASP A 217 37.63 -60.29 18.79
C ASP A 217 38.82 -59.52 18.20
N TYR A 218 38.56 -58.74 17.16
CA TYR A 218 39.56 -57.83 16.57
C TYR A 218 40.00 -56.70 17.51
N GLY A 219 39.52 -56.64 18.76
CA GLY A 219 40.08 -55.76 19.80
C GLY A 219 41.47 -56.22 20.28
N ILE A 220 41.81 -57.50 20.08
CA ILE A 220 43.12 -58.06 20.40
C ILE A 220 44.18 -57.42 19.48
N ARG A 221 45.28 -56.96 20.07
CA ARG A 221 46.38 -56.34 19.34
C ARG A 221 47.21 -57.41 18.65
N GLU A 222 47.00 -57.58 17.36
CA GLU A 222 47.85 -58.41 16.47
C GLU A 222 49.35 -58.20 16.74
N LYS A 223 49.82 -56.95 16.80
CA LYS A 223 51.24 -56.60 17.07
C LYS A 223 51.77 -57.02 18.44
N SER A 224 50.91 -57.46 19.35
CA SER A 224 51.33 -58.01 20.64
C SER A 224 51.60 -59.51 20.58
N LEU A 225 51.25 -60.20 19.48
CA LEU A 225 51.62 -61.60 19.29
C LEU A 225 53.14 -61.73 19.09
N ASP A 226 53.73 -62.69 19.80
CA ASP A 226 55.09 -63.10 19.52
C ASP A 226 55.14 -63.72 18.12
N HIS A 227 56.11 -63.28 17.33
CA HIS A 227 56.31 -63.74 15.97
C HIS A 227 57.79 -64.01 15.69
N LEU A 228 58.06 -64.99 14.84
CA LEU A 228 59.40 -65.44 14.44
C LEU A 228 59.46 -65.64 12.93
N SER A 229 60.58 -65.33 12.30
CA SER A 229 60.79 -65.67 10.88
C SER A 229 61.00 -67.18 10.72
N PHE A 230 60.36 -67.81 9.73
CA PHE A 230 60.53 -69.24 9.45
C PHE A 230 61.98 -69.59 9.15
N GLU A 231 62.71 -68.74 8.40
CA GLU A 231 64.13 -68.98 8.11
C GLU A 231 65.00 -68.97 9.37
N ASP A 232 64.66 -68.15 10.36
CA ASP A 232 65.36 -68.12 11.64
C ASP A 232 65.06 -69.36 12.48
N VAL A 233 63.80 -69.81 12.49
CA VAL A 233 63.42 -71.09 13.10
C VAL A 233 64.12 -72.26 12.43
N TYR A 234 64.15 -72.30 11.10
CA TYR A 234 64.84 -73.34 10.32
C TYR A 234 66.34 -73.40 10.64
N ARG A 235 67.01 -72.25 10.80
CA ARG A 235 68.43 -72.16 11.18
C ARG A 235 68.69 -72.31 12.69
N GLY A 236 67.66 -72.38 13.53
CA GLY A 236 67.80 -72.43 14.99
C GLY A 236 68.25 -71.11 15.62
N ARG A 237 67.98 -69.97 14.96
CA ARG A 237 68.38 -68.61 15.39
C ARG A 237 67.20 -67.83 15.96
N PHE A 238 66.61 -68.31 17.05
CA PHE A 238 65.48 -67.64 17.72
C PHE A 238 65.61 -67.75 19.24
N ASP A 239 64.89 -66.90 19.97
CA ASP A 239 64.83 -67.01 21.43
C ASP A 239 63.89 -68.15 21.84
N ALA A 240 64.43 -69.16 22.52
CA ALA A 240 63.65 -70.29 23.02
C ALA A 240 62.54 -69.87 24.01
N SER A 241 62.66 -68.70 24.64
CA SER A 241 61.62 -68.16 25.54
C SER A 241 60.29 -67.86 24.82
N GLN A 242 60.35 -67.58 23.51
CA GLN A 242 59.18 -67.35 22.66
C GLN A 242 58.52 -68.65 22.19
N VAL A 243 59.09 -69.81 22.50
CA VAL A 243 58.60 -71.11 22.01
C VAL A 243 58.25 -72.07 23.15
N ARG A 244 59.01 -72.02 24.25
CA ARG A 244 58.89 -72.96 25.36
C ARG A 244 57.51 -72.89 26.03
N GLY A 245 56.80 -74.03 26.04
CA GLY A 245 55.49 -74.17 26.68
C GLY A 245 54.36 -73.43 25.95
N ARG A 246 54.53 -73.21 24.64
CA ARG A 246 53.57 -72.47 23.80
C ARG A 246 53.14 -73.28 22.59
N SER A 247 51.96 -72.96 22.09
CA SER A 247 51.52 -73.40 20.77
C SER A 247 52.24 -72.58 19.70
N ILE A 248 52.66 -73.22 18.63
CA ILE A 248 53.33 -72.58 17.50
C ILE A 248 52.43 -72.72 16.28
N LEU A 249 52.19 -71.62 15.57
CA LEU A 249 51.43 -71.62 14.33
C LEU A 249 52.31 -71.10 13.19
N ILE A 250 52.63 -71.97 12.25
CA ILE A 250 53.45 -71.67 11.08
C ILE A 250 52.53 -71.40 9.89
N GLY A 251 52.69 -70.26 9.23
CA GLY A 251 51.87 -69.94 8.05
C GLY A 251 52.42 -68.78 7.23
N SER A 252 51.76 -68.51 6.11
CA SER A 252 52.17 -67.47 5.16
C SER A 252 51.91 -66.06 5.66
N THR A 253 52.90 -65.19 5.55
CA THR A 253 52.73 -63.72 5.63
C THR A 253 53.32 -62.98 4.42
N ALA A 254 54.03 -63.70 3.55
CA ALA A 254 54.53 -63.19 2.29
C ALA A 254 53.38 -62.93 1.31
N GLN A 255 53.29 -61.68 0.82
CA GLN A 255 52.24 -61.26 -0.11
C GLN A 255 52.26 -62.08 -1.42
N GLU A 256 53.43 -62.59 -1.81
CA GLU A 256 53.62 -63.44 -2.99
C GLU A 256 52.84 -64.77 -2.93
N LEU A 257 52.47 -65.21 -1.74
CA LEU A 257 51.70 -66.45 -1.53
C LEU A 257 50.18 -66.21 -1.53
N GLY A 258 49.73 -64.95 -1.47
CA GLY A 258 48.33 -64.57 -1.72
C GLY A 258 47.31 -65.01 -0.67
N ASP A 259 47.73 -65.19 0.59
CA ASP A 259 46.88 -65.68 1.69
C ASP A 259 46.36 -64.54 2.59
N ASP A 260 45.96 -63.42 1.99
CA ASP A 260 45.46 -62.24 2.72
C ASP A 260 43.92 -62.16 2.70
N PHE A 261 43.34 -61.84 3.85
CA PHE A 261 41.89 -61.69 4.03
C PHE A 261 41.51 -60.28 4.45
N ALA A 262 40.40 -59.77 3.90
CA ALA A 262 39.86 -58.49 4.35
C ALA A 262 39.20 -58.65 5.74
N THR A 263 39.55 -57.78 6.70
CA THR A 263 39.06 -57.82 8.09
C THR A 263 38.47 -56.47 8.53
N PRO A 264 37.56 -56.44 9.52
CA PRO A 264 36.90 -55.21 9.96
C PRO A 264 37.80 -54.10 10.49
N ARG A 265 39.02 -54.44 10.95
CA ARG A 265 39.92 -53.49 11.63
C ARG A 265 41.26 -53.31 10.91
N HIS A 266 41.86 -54.38 10.40
CA HIS A 266 43.24 -54.37 9.90
C HIS A 266 43.34 -54.14 8.39
N GLY A 267 42.21 -53.98 7.68
CA GLY A 267 42.21 -53.92 6.23
C GLY A 267 42.43 -55.32 5.68
N ALA A 268 43.65 -55.64 5.24
CA ALA A 268 44.05 -56.99 4.84
C ALA A 268 44.94 -57.62 5.93
N LEU A 269 44.67 -58.87 6.29
CA LEU A 269 45.42 -59.61 7.31
C LEU A 269 45.75 -61.02 6.77
N PRO A 270 47.00 -61.50 6.91
CA PRO A 270 47.34 -62.86 6.50
C PRO A 270 46.51 -63.93 7.20
N GLY A 271 46.22 -65.05 6.54
CA GLY A 271 45.40 -66.16 7.04
C GLY A 271 45.90 -66.71 8.37
N VAL A 272 47.22 -66.86 8.51
CA VAL A 272 47.87 -67.27 9.76
C VAL A 272 47.51 -66.36 10.95
N TYR A 273 47.40 -65.05 10.72
CA TYR A 273 47.02 -64.08 11.74
C TYR A 273 45.52 -64.09 12.02
N VAL A 274 44.68 -64.41 11.04
CA VAL A 274 43.24 -64.66 11.27
C VAL A 274 43.07 -65.86 12.21
N HIS A 275 43.80 -66.94 11.97
CA HIS A 275 43.83 -68.12 12.84
C HIS A 275 44.37 -67.79 14.24
N ALA A 276 45.45 -67.01 14.33
CA ALA A 276 46.01 -66.56 15.60
C ALA A 276 45.01 -65.71 16.41
N LEU A 277 44.35 -64.73 15.79
CA LEU A 277 43.34 -63.90 16.46
C LEU A 277 42.10 -64.71 16.87
N ALA A 278 41.69 -65.69 16.07
CA ALA A 278 40.62 -66.62 16.44
C ALA A 278 41.02 -67.49 17.64
N TYR A 279 42.27 -67.97 17.69
CA TYR A 279 42.81 -68.70 18.84
C TYR A 279 42.83 -67.84 20.09
N GLU A 280 43.36 -66.61 20.00
CA GLU A 280 43.41 -65.68 21.12
C GLU A 280 42.00 -65.31 21.62
N SER A 281 41.02 -65.21 20.71
CA SER A 281 39.61 -65.03 21.07
C SER A 281 39.10 -66.21 21.92
N LEU A 282 39.48 -67.45 21.61
CA LEU A 282 39.05 -68.64 22.35
C LEU A 282 39.75 -68.81 23.71
N VAL A 283 41.05 -68.53 23.76
CA VAL A 283 41.85 -68.61 25.00
C VAL A 283 41.45 -67.53 25.98
N ALA A 284 41.18 -66.31 25.50
CA ALA A 284 40.71 -65.21 26.34
C ALA A 284 39.23 -65.35 26.78
N GLY A 285 38.49 -66.37 26.29
CA GLY A 285 37.04 -66.48 26.52
C GLY A 285 36.24 -65.34 25.89
N ARG A 286 36.73 -64.86 24.74
CA ARG A 286 36.25 -63.72 23.95
C ARG A 286 35.76 -64.13 22.57
N ASP A 287 35.32 -65.38 22.43
CA ASP A 287 34.55 -65.87 21.29
C ASP A 287 33.21 -65.12 21.21
N LEU A 288 33.21 -63.98 20.53
CA LEU A 288 32.11 -63.02 20.58
C LEU A 288 30.85 -63.62 19.96
N LYS A 289 29.75 -63.59 20.72
CA LYS A 289 28.45 -64.06 20.25
C LYS A 289 27.65 -62.90 19.69
N ALA A 290 27.16 -63.06 18.46
CA ALA A 290 26.24 -62.09 17.88
C ALA A 290 24.91 -62.10 18.64
N LEU A 291 24.42 -60.92 19.02
CA LEU A 291 23.09 -60.79 19.62
C LEU A 291 22.01 -61.17 18.59
N ASN A 292 20.94 -61.82 19.05
CA ASN A 292 19.87 -62.29 18.17
C ASN A 292 19.28 -61.15 17.31
N PRO A 293 19.29 -61.24 15.96
CA PRO A 293 18.74 -60.22 15.08
C PRO A 293 17.26 -59.91 15.33
N LEU A 294 16.45 -60.90 15.74
CA LEU A 294 15.04 -60.70 16.07
C LEU A 294 14.86 -59.84 17.32
N LEU A 295 15.75 -59.97 18.31
CA LEU A 295 15.73 -59.14 19.51
C LEU A 295 16.09 -57.69 19.15
N LEU A 296 17.10 -57.48 18.30
CA LEU A 296 17.48 -56.15 17.80
C LEU A 296 16.34 -55.51 16.99
N GLY A 297 15.68 -56.28 16.12
CA GLY A 297 14.48 -55.84 15.41
C GLY A 297 13.33 -55.46 16.35
N ALA A 298 13.07 -56.25 17.38
CA ALA A 298 12.06 -55.94 18.39
C ALA A 298 12.39 -54.65 19.17
N LEU A 299 13.66 -54.44 19.52
CA LEU A 299 14.12 -53.20 20.16
C LEU A 299 14.00 -51.98 19.23
N ALA A 300 14.24 -52.15 17.92
CA ALA A 300 14.02 -51.10 16.93
C ALA A 300 12.53 -50.73 16.78
N VAL A 301 11.63 -51.72 16.80
CA VAL A 301 10.17 -51.49 16.83
C VAL A 301 9.77 -50.75 18.10
N TRP A 302 10.30 -51.18 19.25
CA TRP A 302 10.02 -50.56 20.53
C TRP A 302 10.52 -49.11 20.59
N SER A 303 11.73 -48.84 20.08
CA SER A 303 12.28 -47.48 19.99
C SER A 303 11.41 -46.58 19.11
N ALA A 304 10.97 -47.07 17.93
CA ALA A 304 10.05 -46.34 17.05
C ALA A 304 8.71 -46.03 17.75
N TYR A 305 8.16 -46.98 18.52
CA TYR A 305 6.93 -46.77 19.28
C TYR A 305 7.08 -45.71 20.39
N LEU A 306 8.24 -45.66 21.06
CA LEU A 306 8.52 -44.65 22.09
C LEU A 306 8.72 -43.26 21.51
N LEU A 307 9.40 -43.18 20.36
CA LEU A 307 9.77 -41.94 19.67
C LEU A 307 8.65 -41.35 18.80
N ARG A 308 7.53 -42.07 18.63
CA ARG A 308 6.40 -41.56 17.86
C ARG A 308 5.93 -40.18 18.35
N PRO A 309 5.70 -39.20 17.45
CA PRO A 309 5.19 -37.89 17.81
C PRO A 309 3.85 -37.98 18.52
N ARG A 310 3.79 -37.42 19.73
CA ARG A 310 2.57 -37.31 20.54
C ARG A 310 2.24 -35.84 20.74
N SER A 311 0.99 -35.47 20.50
CA SER A 311 0.50 -34.09 20.63
C SER A 311 0.67 -33.52 22.05
N ALA A 312 0.60 -34.37 23.08
CA ALA A 312 0.71 -33.97 24.48
C ALA A 312 2.13 -33.67 24.97
N LEU A 313 3.18 -34.00 24.20
CA LEU A 313 4.57 -33.86 24.65
C LEU A 313 5.25 -32.66 23.96
N ARG A 314 5.89 -31.81 24.76
CA ARG A 314 6.70 -30.68 24.27
C ARG A 314 7.87 -31.19 23.42
N LEU A 315 8.23 -30.46 22.37
CA LEU A 315 9.33 -30.80 21.45
C LEU A 315 10.64 -31.13 22.17
N ARG A 316 11.02 -30.34 23.19
CA ARG A 316 12.22 -30.57 24.01
C ARG A 316 12.25 -31.95 24.66
N ARG A 317 11.10 -32.45 25.15
CA ARG A 317 11.01 -33.78 25.76
C ARG A 317 11.12 -34.89 24.72
N MET A 318 10.64 -34.66 23.50
CA MET A 318 10.80 -35.62 22.39
C MET A 318 12.27 -35.71 21.95
N LEU A 319 12.93 -34.56 21.76
CA LEU A 319 14.35 -34.53 21.40
C LEU A 319 15.23 -35.20 22.46
N LEU A 320 14.94 -35.00 23.75
CA LEU A 320 15.65 -35.69 24.82
C LEU A 320 15.50 -37.21 24.73
N ARG A 321 14.31 -37.73 24.37
CA ARG A 321 14.12 -39.19 24.16
C ARG A 321 14.93 -39.72 22.99
N HIS A 322 15.01 -38.97 21.88
CA HIS A 322 15.87 -39.32 20.75
C HIS A 322 17.33 -39.41 21.18
N LEU A 323 17.81 -38.41 21.94
CA LEU A 323 19.18 -38.38 22.43
C LEU A 323 19.48 -39.57 23.35
N VAL A 324 18.59 -39.89 24.29
CA VAL A 324 18.75 -41.03 25.19
C VAL A 324 18.81 -42.34 24.40
N ILE A 325 17.91 -42.55 23.44
CA ILE A 325 17.90 -43.78 22.63
C ILE A 325 19.17 -43.90 21.78
N ALA A 326 19.65 -42.81 21.16
CA ALA A 326 20.94 -42.80 20.45
C ALA A 326 22.09 -43.18 21.39
N ALA A 327 22.19 -42.51 22.54
CA ALA A 327 23.26 -42.75 23.50
C ALA A 327 23.26 -44.20 24.00
N THR A 328 22.08 -44.77 24.28
CA THR A 328 21.95 -46.18 24.68
C THR A 328 22.28 -47.14 23.52
N ALA A 329 21.85 -46.85 22.29
CA ALA A 329 22.12 -47.70 21.13
C ALA A 329 23.59 -47.71 20.71
N ILE A 330 24.36 -46.66 21.02
CA ILE A 330 25.81 -46.57 20.77
C ILE A 330 26.61 -47.08 21.98
N GLY A 331 26.34 -46.56 23.17
CA GLY A 331 27.12 -46.87 24.39
C GLY A 331 26.75 -48.20 25.04
N GLY A 332 25.49 -48.63 24.94
CA GLY A 332 25.02 -49.89 25.53
C GLY A 332 25.76 -51.12 24.97
N PRO A 333 25.91 -51.27 23.65
CA PRO A 333 26.69 -52.36 23.07
C PRO A 333 28.17 -52.33 23.45
N LEU A 334 28.77 -51.16 23.62
CA LEU A 334 30.16 -51.02 24.10
C LEU A 334 30.28 -51.57 25.53
N ALA A 335 29.39 -51.15 26.44
CA ALA A 335 29.37 -51.64 27.81
C ALA A 335 29.08 -53.16 27.87
N LEU A 336 28.14 -53.65 27.05
CA LEU A 336 27.81 -55.07 26.96
C LEU A 336 29.01 -55.90 26.48
N GLN A 337 29.70 -55.46 25.42
CA GLN A 337 30.88 -56.14 24.90
C GLN A 337 32.08 -56.06 25.85
N ALA A 338 32.18 -55.01 26.67
CA ALA A 338 33.20 -54.90 27.71
C ALA A 338 32.99 -55.93 28.83
N ALA A 339 31.73 -56.09 29.27
CA ALA A 339 31.36 -56.96 30.39
C ALA A 339 31.15 -58.44 29.99
N ALA A 340 30.72 -58.71 28.76
CA ALA A 340 30.43 -60.05 28.25
C ALA A 340 30.94 -60.20 26.81
N PRO A 341 31.23 -61.43 26.33
CA PRO A 341 31.65 -61.67 24.95
C PRO A 341 30.44 -61.63 23.99
N VAL A 342 29.73 -60.50 23.96
CA VAL A 342 28.53 -60.30 23.13
C VAL A 342 28.73 -59.07 22.25
N SER A 343 28.48 -59.24 20.95
CA SER A 343 28.51 -58.16 19.97
C SER A 343 27.09 -57.90 19.44
N ALA A 344 26.67 -56.63 19.41
CA ALA A 344 25.32 -56.25 18.99
C ALA A 344 25.37 -55.26 17.81
N ALA A 345 24.71 -55.58 16.71
CA ALA A 345 24.54 -54.71 15.54
C ALA A 345 23.35 -53.78 15.75
N THR A 346 23.58 -52.56 16.25
CA THR A 346 22.50 -51.62 16.62
C THR A 346 22.07 -50.67 15.50
N GLY A 347 22.53 -50.91 14.27
CA GLY A 347 22.17 -50.15 13.08
C GLY A 347 20.65 -50.02 12.88
N SER A 348 19.90 -51.10 13.06
CA SER A 348 18.42 -51.09 12.97
C SER A 348 17.75 -50.15 13.98
N ILE A 349 18.26 -50.08 15.22
CA ILE A 349 17.74 -49.20 16.27
C ILE A 349 18.02 -47.73 15.93
N LEU A 350 19.24 -47.41 15.50
CA LEU A 350 19.64 -46.06 15.09
C LEU A 350 18.89 -45.59 13.84
N PHE A 351 18.69 -46.49 12.88
CA PHE A 351 17.93 -46.20 11.68
C PHE A 351 16.44 -45.94 11.98
N ALA A 352 15.83 -46.76 12.85
CA ALA A 352 14.47 -46.51 13.34
C ALA A 352 14.34 -45.15 14.05
N GLN A 353 15.34 -44.81 14.89
CA GLN A 353 15.40 -43.51 15.55
C GLN A 353 15.49 -42.36 14.54
N LEU A 354 16.33 -42.48 13.50
CA LEU A 354 16.49 -41.47 12.46
C LEU A 354 15.17 -41.22 11.71
N LEU A 355 14.48 -42.28 11.29
CA LEU A 355 13.19 -42.19 10.62
C LEU A 355 12.13 -41.53 11.52
N CYS A 356 12.12 -41.86 12.82
CA CYS A 356 11.26 -41.21 13.79
C CYS A 356 11.61 -39.73 14.01
N LEU A 357 12.89 -39.35 13.92
CA LEU A 357 13.33 -37.96 14.03
C LEU A 357 12.83 -37.15 12.83
N ILE A 358 12.96 -37.69 11.62
CA ILE A 358 12.39 -37.11 10.40
C ILE A 358 10.87 -36.94 10.54
N TRP A 359 10.19 -37.98 11.05
CA TRP A 359 8.76 -37.92 11.31
C TRP A 359 8.38 -36.85 12.34
N LEU A 360 9.15 -36.69 13.41
CA LEU A 360 8.97 -35.65 14.42
C LEU A 360 9.10 -34.24 13.83
N VAL A 361 10.14 -34.00 13.04
CA VAL A 361 10.37 -32.71 12.38
C VAL A 361 9.23 -32.37 11.42
N ARG A 362 8.84 -33.31 10.54
CA ARG A 362 7.71 -33.12 9.63
C ARG A 362 6.41 -32.84 10.38
N HIS A 363 6.16 -33.56 11.48
CA HIS A 363 4.97 -33.36 12.30
C HIS A 363 4.97 -31.99 12.98
N GLU A 364 6.12 -31.52 13.46
CA GLU A 364 6.25 -30.21 14.10
C GLU A 364 6.10 -29.05 13.11
N LEU A 365 6.72 -29.14 11.93
CA LEU A 365 6.57 -28.16 10.86
C LEU A 365 5.10 -28.04 10.43
N ALA A 366 4.42 -29.17 10.21
CA ALA A 366 3.00 -29.18 9.86
C ALA A 366 2.10 -28.61 10.97
N ARG A 367 2.48 -28.77 12.26
CA ARG A 367 1.76 -28.14 13.38
C ARG A 367 1.96 -26.63 13.39
N ARG A 368 3.19 -26.14 13.22
CA ARG A 368 3.49 -24.70 13.18
C ARG A 368 2.85 -24.02 11.99
N ALA A 369 2.89 -24.64 10.81
CA ALA A 369 2.24 -24.11 9.61
C ALA A 369 0.73 -23.91 9.83
N ARG A 370 0.03 -24.90 10.40
CA ARG A 370 -1.40 -24.77 10.75
C ARG A 370 -1.65 -23.64 11.75
N ALA A 371 -0.84 -23.55 12.80
CA ALA A 371 -0.99 -22.48 13.80
C ALA A 371 -0.79 -21.07 13.20
N VAL A 372 0.13 -20.92 12.25
CA VAL A 372 0.34 -19.65 11.52
C VAL A 372 -0.86 -19.32 10.63
N VAL A 373 -1.41 -20.31 9.93
CA VAL A 373 -2.60 -20.12 9.09
C VAL A 373 -3.81 -19.73 9.95
N GLU A 374 -4.07 -20.45 11.03
CA GLU A 374 -5.17 -20.16 11.96
C GLU A 374 -5.03 -18.75 12.59
N ALA A 375 -3.81 -18.35 12.99
CA ALA A 375 -3.56 -17.01 13.52
C ALA A 375 -3.76 -15.91 12.47
N ARG A 376 -3.36 -16.15 11.21
CA ARG A 376 -3.56 -15.21 10.11
C ARG A 376 -5.04 -15.07 9.76
N GLU A 377 -5.79 -16.17 9.74
CA GLU A 377 -7.24 -16.14 9.51
C GLU A 377 -7.95 -15.34 10.60
N ALA A 378 -7.62 -15.56 11.88
CA ALA A 378 -8.19 -14.80 13.00
C ALA A 378 -7.90 -13.30 12.87
N HIS A 379 -6.66 -12.92 12.55
CA HIS A 379 -6.29 -11.51 12.39
C HIS A 379 -6.97 -10.84 11.18
N LEU A 380 -7.17 -11.57 10.07
CA LEU A 380 -7.89 -11.05 8.91
C LEU A 380 -9.38 -10.80 9.21
N LEU A 381 -10.00 -11.66 10.02
CA LEU A 381 -11.38 -11.45 10.47
C LEU A 381 -11.51 -10.21 11.35
N GLU A 382 -10.59 -10.03 12.31
CA GLU A 382 -10.55 -8.85 13.17
C GLU A 382 -10.36 -7.55 12.36
N LEU A 383 -9.43 -7.55 11.39
CA LEU A 383 -9.22 -6.40 10.50
C LEU A 383 -10.47 -6.10 9.65
N ALA A 384 -11.14 -7.13 9.15
CA ALA A 384 -12.36 -6.96 8.35
C ALA A 384 -13.51 -6.35 9.19
N GLU A 385 -13.64 -6.72 10.46
CA GLU A 385 -14.60 -6.09 11.38
C GLU A 385 -14.24 -4.61 11.65
N HIS A 386 -12.96 -4.32 11.91
CA HIS A 386 -12.51 -2.95 12.15
C HIS A 386 -12.71 -2.04 10.92
N MET A 387 -12.41 -2.53 9.72
CA MET A 387 -12.65 -1.80 8.47
C MET A 387 -14.14 -1.53 8.23
N ARG A 388 -15.03 -2.46 8.58
CA ARG A 388 -16.48 -2.23 8.49
C ARG A 388 -16.94 -1.13 9.43
N ALA A 389 -16.53 -1.19 10.69
CA ALA A 389 -16.86 -0.16 11.67
C ALA A 389 -16.39 1.23 11.23
N SER A 390 -15.13 1.36 10.80
CA SER A 390 -14.59 2.63 10.31
C SER A 390 -15.32 3.14 9.06
N ARG A 391 -15.72 2.24 8.14
CA ARG A 391 -16.51 2.63 6.96
C ARG A 391 -17.87 3.21 7.37
N ASP A 392 -18.54 2.59 8.33
CA ASP A 392 -19.86 3.03 8.77
C ASP A 392 -19.78 4.40 9.50
N GLU A 393 -18.72 4.64 10.28
CA GLU A 393 -18.43 5.96 10.88
C GLU A 393 -18.18 7.04 9.81
N ILE A 394 -17.38 6.72 8.77
CA ILE A 394 -17.13 7.65 7.66
C ILE A 394 -18.42 8.01 6.91
N LEU A 395 -19.28 7.02 6.66
CA LEU A 395 -20.56 7.24 5.99
C LEU A 395 -21.49 8.13 6.83
N ALA A 396 -21.58 7.89 8.14
CA ALA A 396 -22.37 8.72 9.04
C ALA A 396 -21.87 10.18 9.08
N ALA A 397 -20.56 10.37 9.19
CA ALA A 397 -19.95 11.71 9.17
C ALA A 397 -20.17 12.43 7.83
N HIS A 398 -20.14 11.69 6.71
CA HIS A 398 -20.42 12.24 5.39
C HIS A 398 -21.88 12.73 5.26
N ASP A 399 -22.83 11.94 5.75
CA ASP A 399 -24.25 12.31 5.71
C ASP A 399 -24.56 13.52 6.61
N GLU A 400 -23.93 13.60 7.79
CA GLU A 400 -24.03 14.76 8.68
C GLU A 400 -23.47 16.02 8.01
N LEU A 401 -22.27 15.94 7.42
CA LEU A 401 -21.65 17.06 6.71
C LEU A 401 -22.54 17.55 5.55
N LYS A 402 -23.14 16.61 4.81
CA LYS A 402 -24.06 16.94 3.72
C LYS A 402 -25.30 17.67 4.22
N ALA A 403 -25.88 17.24 5.34
CA ALA A 403 -27.03 17.90 5.95
C ALA A 403 -26.70 19.33 6.40
N VAL A 404 -25.52 19.53 7.02
CA VAL A 404 -25.05 20.85 7.46
C VAL A 404 -24.86 21.79 6.27
N ASN A 405 -24.23 21.33 5.18
CA ASN A 405 -24.04 22.15 3.97
C ASN A 405 -25.38 22.60 3.37
N VAL A 406 -26.36 21.71 3.26
CA VAL A 406 -27.69 22.07 2.73
C VAL A 406 -28.39 23.12 3.62
N ALA A 407 -28.22 23.05 4.94
CA ALA A 407 -28.76 24.06 5.85
C ALA A 407 -28.06 25.42 5.68
N LEU A 408 -26.74 25.42 5.50
CA LEU A 408 -25.95 26.64 5.27
C LEU A 408 -26.37 27.33 3.97
N ASP A 409 -26.49 26.60 2.86
CA ASP A 409 -26.90 27.16 1.57
C ASP A 409 -28.28 27.82 1.65
N ARG A 410 -29.23 27.19 2.34
CA ARG A 410 -30.57 27.77 2.57
C ARG A 410 -30.52 29.05 3.40
N ALA A 411 -29.66 29.11 4.42
CA ALA A 411 -29.50 30.29 5.24
C ALA A 411 -28.90 31.46 4.45
N LEU A 412 -27.92 31.19 3.58
CA LEU A 412 -27.30 32.20 2.72
C LEU A 412 -28.29 32.78 1.69
N ALA A 413 -29.09 31.92 1.05
CA ALA A 413 -30.14 32.35 0.13
C ALA A 413 -31.18 33.24 0.84
N ALA A 414 -31.70 32.79 1.98
CA ALA A 414 -32.69 33.54 2.76
C ALA A 414 -32.17 34.92 3.22
N ARG A 415 -30.88 35.03 3.59
CA ARG A 415 -30.26 36.30 3.95
C ARG A 415 -30.28 37.30 2.78
N THR A 416 -30.01 36.81 1.57
CA THR A 416 -29.95 37.64 0.36
C THR A 416 -31.33 38.11 -0.05
N ASP A 417 -32.31 37.20 -0.05
CA ASP A 417 -33.71 37.52 -0.39
C ASP A 417 -34.31 38.51 0.60
N PHE A 418 -34.02 38.37 1.89
CA PHE A 418 -34.49 39.28 2.93
C PHE A 418 -33.98 40.72 2.71
N LEU A 419 -32.71 40.89 2.36
CA LEU A 419 -32.13 42.22 2.10
C LEU A 419 -32.74 42.86 0.84
N ALA A 420 -32.94 42.07 -0.22
CA ALA A 420 -33.56 42.55 -1.45
C ALA A 420 -35.02 43.00 -1.21
N MET A 421 -35.81 42.21 -0.50
CA MET A 421 -37.20 42.53 -0.16
C MET A 421 -37.28 43.78 0.71
N THR A 422 -36.48 43.84 1.79
CA THR A 422 -36.49 44.95 2.74
C THR A 422 -36.16 46.28 2.06
N SER A 423 -35.23 46.28 1.11
CA SER A 423 -34.93 47.51 0.36
C SER A 423 -36.11 48.01 -0.47
N HIS A 424 -36.84 47.11 -1.13
CA HIS A 424 -38.02 47.49 -1.92
C HIS A 424 -39.13 48.09 -1.04
N GLU A 425 -39.32 47.51 0.14
CA GLU A 425 -40.27 47.99 1.15
C GLU A 425 -39.87 49.33 1.78
N ILE A 426 -38.58 49.65 1.86
CA ILE A 426 -38.10 50.97 2.32
C ILE A 426 -38.16 52.00 1.19
N ARG A 427 -37.83 51.63 -0.06
CA ARG A 427 -37.81 52.53 -1.21
C ARG A 427 -39.20 53.10 -1.52
N THR A 428 -40.24 52.29 -1.37
CA THR A 428 -41.63 52.65 -1.70
C THR A 428 -42.17 53.83 -0.87
N PRO A 429 -42.16 53.80 0.49
CA PRO A 429 -42.60 54.94 1.30
C PRO A 429 -41.67 56.15 1.14
N LEU A 430 -40.36 55.93 0.95
CA LEU A 430 -39.39 57.01 0.82
C LEU A 430 -39.60 57.84 -0.45
N ASN A 431 -39.83 57.17 -1.59
CA ASN A 431 -40.19 57.84 -2.84
C ASN A 431 -41.51 58.62 -2.73
N GLY A 432 -42.46 58.13 -1.94
CA GLY A 432 -43.71 58.84 -1.64
C GLY A 432 -43.48 60.12 -0.82
N ILE A 433 -42.63 60.05 0.21
CA ILE A 433 -42.24 61.21 1.03
C ILE A 433 -41.54 62.25 0.16
N MET A 434 -40.55 61.83 -0.64
CA MET A 434 -39.79 62.74 -1.51
C MET A 434 -40.71 63.42 -2.54
N GLY A 435 -41.59 62.65 -3.18
CA GLY A 435 -42.55 63.21 -4.14
C GLY A 435 -43.50 64.22 -3.50
N MET A 436 -43.98 63.97 -2.28
CA MET A 436 -44.83 64.93 -1.57
C MET A 436 -44.06 66.20 -1.17
N THR A 437 -42.82 66.07 -0.71
CA THR A 437 -41.97 67.22 -0.42
C THR A 437 -41.66 68.05 -1.68
N GLN A 438 -41.41 67.40 -2.83
CA GLN A 438 -41.20 68.08 -4.11
C GLN A 438 -42.45 68.88 -4.55
N VAL A 439 -43.65 68.29 -4.38
CA VAL A 439 -44.92 68.98 -4.66
C VAL A 439 -45.09 70.21 -3.76
N ILE A 440 -44.81 70.09 -2.46
CA ILE A 440 -44.90 71.22 -1.53
C ILE A 440 -43.90 72.32 -1.89
N LEU A 441 -42.68 71.96 -2.27
CA LEU A 441 -41.62 72.92 -2.66
C LEU A 441 -41.92 73.63 -3.98
N SER A 442 -42.74 73.05 -4.84
CA SER A 442 -43.16 73.66 -6.11
C SER A 442 -44.13 74.86 -5.93
N ASP A 443 -44.76 75.01 -4.76
CA ASP A 443 -45.64 76.14 -4.47
C ASP A 443 -44.84 77.44 -4.23
N ARG A 444 -45.02 78.43 -5.11
CA ARG A 444 -44.33 79.72 -5.05
C ARG A 444 -44.79 80.63 -3.90
N ASN A 445 -45.93 80.32 -3.26
CA ASN A 445 -46.45 81.07 -2.12
C ASN A 445 -46.06 80.46 -0.76
N LEU A 446 -45.17 79.47 -0.74
CA LEU A 446 -44.73 78.79 0.48
C LEU A 446 -43.91 79.73 1.39
N PRO A 447 -44.26 79.90 2.68
CA PRO A 447 -43.50 80.74 3.61
C PRO A 447 -42.04 80.28 3.75
N ALA A 448 -41.08 81.21 3.77
CA ALA A 448 -39.64 80.91 3.80
C ALA A 448 -39.23 79.91 4.89
N GLY A 449 -39.70 80.12 6.14
CA GLY A 449 -39.40 79.19 7.25
C GLY A 449 -40.07 77.81 7.17
N LEU A 450 -41.05 77.62 6.28
CA LEU A 450 -41.63 76.30 5.98
C LEU A 450 -40.92 75.65 4.79
N ARG A 451 -40.51 76.44 3.79
CA ARG A 451 -39.66 76.01 2.67
C ARG A 451 -38.38 75.37 3.18
N ASP A 452 -37.64 76.05 4.05
CA ASP A 452 -36.39 75.53 4.63
C ASP A 452 -36.58 74.17 5.35
N LYS A 453 -37.72 73.97 6.03
CA LYS A 453 -38.04 72.72 6.73
C LYS A 453 -38.38 71.60 5.77
N VAL A 454 -39.10 71.89 4.68
CA VAL A 454 -39.46 70.90 3.67
C VAL A 454 -38.25 70.54 2.82
N ASP A 455 -37.39 71.51 2.49
CA ASP A 455 -36.08 71.28 1.84
C ASP A 455 -35.21 70.36 2.69
N LEU A 456 -35.18 70.55 4.02
CA LEU A 456 -34.45 69.68 4.93
C LEU A 456 -35.00 68.24 4.94
N VAL A 457 -36.32 68.06 4.94
CA VAL A 457 -36.95 66.73 4.88
C VAL A 457 -36.69 66.06 3.52
N HIS A 458 -36.76 66.82 2.42
CA HIS A 458 -36.45 66.33 1.08
C HIS A 458 -35.00 65.84 0.99
N ALA A 459 -34.05 66.68 1.40
CA ALA A 459 -32.63 66.35 1.42
C ALA A 459 -32.30 65.14 2.33
N SER A 460 -33.03 64.99 3.44
CA SER A 460 -32.92 63.82 4.33
C SER A 460 -33.47 62.55 3.66
N GLY A 461 -34.55 62.66 2.87
CA GLY A 461 -35.12 61.58 2.07
C GLY A 461 -34.17 61.10 0.98
N GLU A 462 -33.54 62.03 0.25
CA GLU A 462 -32.51 61.73 -0.77
C GLU A 462 -31.31 61.00 -0.15
N THR A 463 -30.86 61.46 1.03
CA THR A 463 -29.75 60.82 1.75
C THR A 463 -30.09 59.40 2.19
N MET A 464 -31.32 59.16 2.65
CA MET A 464 -31.79 57.82 3.03
C MET A 464 -31.91 56.89 1.82
N LEU A 465 -32.31 57.40 0.65
CA LEU A 465 -32.44 56.58 -0.56
C LEU A 465 -31.05 56.14 -1.05
N ALA A 466 -30.10 57.08 -1.08
CA ALA A 466 -28.71 56.79 -1.40
C ALA A 466 -28.11 55.72 -0.44
N LEU A 467 -28.42 55.82 0.85
CA LEU A 467 -28.02 54.81 1.86
C LEU A 467 -28.58 53.43 1.59
N VAL A 468 -29.86 53.34 1.24
CA VAL A 468 -30.53 52.07 0.94
C VAL A 468 -29.97 51.45 -0.33
N ASP A 469 -29.69 52.27 -1.34
CA ASP A 469 -29.08 51.83 -2.59
C ASP A 469 -27.62 51.38 -2.38
N ASP A 470 -26.85 52.09 -1.55
CA ASP A 470 -25.48 51.70 -1.19
C ASP A 470 -25.44 50.34 -0.45
N ILE A 471 -26.37 50.09 0.49
CA ILE A 471 -26.47 48.81 1.21
C ILE A 471 -26.85 47.68 0.24
N LEU A 472 -27.73 47.94 -0.72
CA LEU A 472 -28.07 46.97 -1.76
C LEU A 472 -26.90 46.69 -2.69
N ASP A 473 -26.14 47.71 -3.09
CA ASP A 473 -24.97 47.52 -3.94
C ASP A 473 -23.92 46.67 -3.21
N VAL A 474 -23.72 46.86 -1.90
CA VAL A 474 -22.88 45.95 -1.07
C VAL A 474 -23.44 44.52 -1.04
N ALA A 475 -24.75 44.35 -0.84
CA ALA A 475 -25.37 43.01 -0.81
C ALA A 475 -25.24 42.28 -2.17
N LYS A 476 -25.42 42.99 -3.30
CA LYS A 476 -25.22 42.46 -4.65
C LYS A 476 -23.75 42.18 -4.94
N MET A 477 -22.83 42.97 -4.39
CA MET A 477 -21.40 42.74 -4.51
C MET A 477 -20.96 41.47 -3.79
N GLU A 478 -21.44 41.22 -2.58
CA GLU A 478 -21.14 39.97 -1.84
C GLU A 478 -21.70 38.73 -2.55
N SER A 479 -22.80 38.88 -3.30
CA SER A 479 -23.39 37.81 -4.10
C SER A 479 -22.81 37.68 -5.52
N GLY A 480 -21.85 38.54 -5.91
CA GLY A 480 -21.21 38.52 -7.24
C GLY A 480 -22.04 39.08 -8.40
N ASN A 481 -23.16 39.77 -8.14
CA ASN A 481 -24.15 40.19 -9.15
C ASN A 481 -23.99 41.66 -9.63
N LEU A 482 -22.80 42.24 -9.57
CA LEU A 482 -22.56 43.61 -10.05
C LEU A 482 -22.39 43.62 -11.58
N THR A 483 -23.32 44.23 -12.31
CA THR A 483 -23.30 44.33 -13.78
C THR A 483 -22.86 45.74 -14.23
N VAL A 484 -21.83 45.84 -15.06
CA VAL A 484 -21.38 47.08 -15.73
C VAL A 484 -21.94 47.07 -17.16
N THR A 485 -22.55 48.16 -17.61
CA THR A 485 -23.17 48.25 -18.95
C THR A 485 -22.49 49.32 -19.80
N PRO A 486 -21.43 48.98 -20.56
CA PRO A 486 -20.69 49.96 -21.36
C PRO A 486 -21.53 50.50 -22.52
N ALA A 487 -21.61 51.83 -22.67
CA ALA A 487 -22.33 52.50 -23.75
C ALA A 487 -21.56 53.73 -24.27
N LYS A 488 -21.86 54.16 -25.50
CA LYS A 488 -21.28 55.40 -26.07
C LYS A 488 -21.76 56.60 -25.27
N MET A 489 -20.84 57.39 -24.70
CA MET A 489 -21.15 58.54 -23.87
C MET A 489 -20.23 59.75 -24.15
N ASP A 490 -20.73 60.96 -23.87
CA ASP A 490 -19.99 62.22 -23.98
C ASP A 490 -19.28 62.52 -22.64
N LEU A 491 -17.96 62.29 -22.62
CA LEU A 491 -17.11 62.49 -21.43
C LEU A 491 -17.05 63.96 -21.03
N HIS A 492 -16.95 64.86 -22.00
CA HIS A 492 -16.83 66.30 -21.72
C HIS A 492 -18.11 66.84 -21.11
N ARG A 493 -19.27 66.38 -21.60
CA ARG A 493 -20.57 66.69 -21.01
C ARG A 493 -20.69 66.14 -19.59
N LEU A 494 -20.25 64.91 -19.32
CA LEU A 494 -20.28 64.34 -17.98
C LEU A 494 -19.43 65.16 -16.99
N LEU A 495 -18.23 65.55 -17.38
CA LEU A 495 -17.33 66.38 -16.56
C LEU A 495 -17.94 67.76 -16.30
N ASP A 496 -18.53 68.39 -17.32
CA ASP A 496 -19.21 69.67 -17.20
C ASP A 496 -20.42 69.61 -16.28
N GLU A 497 -21.28 68.61 -16.45
CA GLU A 497 -22.47 68.42 -15.63
C GLU A 497 -22.09 68.18 -14.17
N THR A 498 -21.07 67.36 -13.92
CA THR A 498 -20.57 67.08 -12.56
C THR A 498 -20.02 68.36 -11.92
N THR A 499 -19.26 69.15 -12.66
CA THR A 499 -18.68 70.41 -12.16
C THR A 499 -19.77 71.44 -11.87
N ARG A 500 -20.70 71.65 -12.83
CA ARG A 500 -21.81 72.62 -12.69
C ARG A 500 -22.67 72.36 -11.47
N LEU A 501 -22.94 71.09 -11.16
CA LEU A 501 -23.76 70.70 -10.02
C LEU A 501 -23.17 71.16 -8.67
N TRP A 502 -21.86 71.27 -8.60
CA TRP A 502 -21.15 71.62 -7.38
C TRP A 502 -20.65 73.07 -7.31
N THR A 503 -20.73 73.82 -8.42
CA THR A 503 -20.28 75.22 -8.50
C THR A 503 -20.92 76.10 -7.42
N ASP A 504 -22.25 76.06 -7.26
CA ASP A 504 -22.96 76.90 -6.29
C ASP A 504 -22.58 76.55 -4.83
N LYS A 505 -22.34 75.26 -4.56
CA LYS A 505 -21.93 74.78 -3.23
C LYS A 505 -20.48 75.12 -2.91
N ALA A 506 -19.59 75.07 -3.90
CA ALA A 506 -18.21 75.51 -3.74
C ALA A 506 -18.16 77.04 -3.51
N GLN A 507 -18.91 77.82 -4.30
CA GLN A 507 -18.98 79.28 -4.17
C GLN A 507 -19.57 79.73 -2.83
N SER A 508 -20.63 79.07 -2.35
CA SER A 508 -21.20 79.38 -1.02
C SER A 508 -20.24 79.06 0.14
N LYS A 509 -19.29 78.14 -0.05
CA LYS A 509 -18.16 77.90 0.87
C LYS A 509 -16.95 78.80 0.63
N GLY A 510 -16.93 79.60 -0.43
CA GLY A 510 -15.78 80.40 -0.83
C GLY A 510 -14.61 79.60 -1.41
N LEU A 511 -14.87 78.41 -1.96
CA LEU A 511 -13.88 77.53 -2.60
C LEU A 511 -13.82 77.78 -4.11
N GLY A 512 -12.61 77.70 -4.68
CA GLY A 512 -12.43 77.59 -6.13
C GLY A 512 -12.79 76.18 -6.62
N LEU A 513 -13.52 76.06 -7.72
CA LEU A 513 -13.76 74.78 -8.40
C LEU A 513 -13.36 74.91 -9.87
N ARG A 514 -12.37 74.11 -10.30
CA ARG A 514 -11.86 74.10 -11.67
C ARG A 514 -12.06 72.73 -12.31
N CYS A 515 -12.47 72.71 -13.58
CA CYS A 515 -12.46 71.50 -14.39
C CYS A 515 -11.50 71.67 -15.57
N ASP A 516 -10.59 70.72 -15.73
CA ASP A 516 -9.69 70.60 -16.87
C ASP A 516 -9.97 69.28 -17.62
N ARG A 517 -10.19 69.37 -18.93
CA ARG A 517 -10.53 68.21 -19.77
C ARG A 517 -9.30 67.55 -20.40
N GLY A 518 -8.14 68.20 -20.33
CA GLY A 518 -6.89 67.71 -20.94
C GLY A 518 -7.04 67.28 -22.41
N ASP A 519 -6.22 66.31 -22.82
CA ASP A 519 -6.23 65.70 -24.16
C ASP A 519 -7.14 64.45 -24.24
N THR A 520 -8.32 64.52 -23.62
CA THR A 520 -9.27 63.40 -23.59
C THR A 520 -10.24 63.44 -24.78
N PRO A 521 -10.63 62.29 -25.36
CA PRO A 521 -11.65 62.24 -26.39
C PRO A 521 -13.02 62.64 -25.83
N THR A 522 -13.81 63.38 -26.61
CA THR A 522 -15.18 63.74 -26.23
C THR A 522 -16.08 62.50 -26.10
N TRP A 523 -15.92 61.49 -26.96
CA TRP A 523 -16.77 60.30 -26.99
C TRP A 523 -16.02 59.03 -26.59
N ILE A 524 -16.50 58.35 -25.55
CA ILE A 524 -15.94 57.09 -25.02
C ILE A 524 -17.02 56.01 -24.90
N ILE A 525 -16.62 54.74 -24.79
CA ILE A 525 -17.51 53.62 -24.47
C ILE A 525 -17.28 53.20 -23.01
N GLU A 526 -18.17 53.62 -22.12
CA GLU A 526 -18.12 53.31 -20.69
C GLU A 526 -19.52 53.31 -20.06
N ASP A 527 -19.64 52.80 -18.84
CA ASP A 527 -20.87 52.95 -18.05
C ASP A 527 -20.93 54.36 -17.43
N GLY A 528 -21.53 55.31 -18.17
CA GLY A 528 -21.62 56.70 -17.76
C GLY A 528 -22.38 56.93 -16.44
N GLY A 529 -23.28 56.02 -16.06
CA GLY A 529 -23.99 56.09 -14.78
C GLY A 529 -23.06 55.79 -13.60
N ARG A 530 -22.30 54.70 -13.69
CA ARG A 530 -21.31 54.32 -12.67
C ARG A 530 -20.15 55.30 -12.62
N LEU A 531 -19.69 55.80 -13.77
CA LEU A 531 -18.65 56.83 -13.83
C LEU A 531 -19.10 58.14 -13.17
N ARG A 532 -20.33 58.58 -13.43
CA ARG A 532 -20.95 59.72 -12.75
C ARG A 532 -21.01 59.51 -11.24
N GLN A 533 -21.40 58.32 -10.79
CA GLN A 533 -21.47 57.97 -9.37
C GLN A 533 -20.10 58.09 -8.69
N ILE A 534 -19.04 57.59 -9.32
CA ILE A 534 -17.66 57.72 -8.83
C ILE A 534 -17.28 59.21 -8.74
N LEU A 535 -17.43 59.98 -9.83
CA LEU A 535 -17.04 61.39 -9.86
C LEU A 535 -17.84 62.26 -8.89
N PHE A 536 -19.14 62.00 -8.76
CA PHE A 536 -20.00 62.72 -7.82
C PHE A 536 -19.55 62.49 -6.38
N ASN A 537 -19.26 61.23 -6.01
CA ASN A 537 -18.77 60.90 -4.68
C ASN A 537 -17.40 61.54 -4.39
N LEU A 538 -16.45 61.48 -5.33
CA LEU A 538 -15.13 62.08 -5.16
C LEU A 538 -15.21 63.61 -5.04
N THR A 539 -15.95 64.27 -5.93
CA THR A 539 -16.09 65.74 -5.94
C THR A 539 -16.84 66.26 -4.71
N SER A 540 -17.89 65.53 -4.29
CA SER A 540 -18.62 65.82 -3.05
C SER A 540 -17.70 65.73 -1.83
N ASN A 541 -16.88 64.68 -1.74
CA ASN A 541 -15.94 64.50 -0.64
C ASN A 541 -14.89 65.62 -0.63
N ALA A 542 -14.30 65.97 -1.77
CA ALA A 542 -13.36 67.08 -1.88
C ALA A 542 -13.96 68.40 -1.34
N ILE A 543 -15.12 68.82 -1.86
CA ILE A 543 -15.79 70.07 -1.42
C ILE A 543 -16.19 70.02 0.05
N LYS A 544 -16.58 68.84 0.54
CA LYS A 544 -16.97 68.65 1.94
C LYS A 544 -15.79 68.85 2.89
N PHE A 545 -14.62 68.30 2.57
CA PHE A 545 -13.44 68.25 3.44
C PHE A 545 -12.43 69.39 3.21
N THR A 546 -12.64 70.24 2.20
CA THR A 546 -11.92 71.50 2.05
C THR A 546 -12.69 72.65 2.72
N GLU A 547 -12.01 73.39 3.62
CA GLU A 547 -12.58 74.58 4.28
C GLU A 547 -12.20 75.88 3.55
N ARG A 548 -10.98 75.98 2.99
CA ARG A 548 -10.48 77.10 2.19
C ARG A 548 -9.52 76.58 1.12
N GLY A 549 -9.46 77.22 -0.04
CA GLY A 549 -8.60 76.81 -1.15
C GLY A 549 -9.39 76.44 -2.40
N GLU A 550 -8.90 75.47 -3.15
CA GLU A 550 -9.51 75.02 -4.41
C GLU A 550 -9.70 73.50 -4.46
N VAL A 551 -10.64 73.10 -5.32
CA VAL A 551 -10.88 71.72 -5.74
C VAL A 551 -10.73 71.69 -7.27
N SER A 552 -9.95 70.76 -7.80
CA SER A 552 -9.81 70.55 -9.24
C SER A 552 -10.30 69.17 -9.66
N LEU A 553 -10.99 69.12 -10.80
CA LEU A 553 -11.34 67.89 -11.53
C LEU A 553 -10.57 67.89 -12.85
N GLU A 554 -9.62 66.99 -13.00
CA GLU A 554 -8.74 66.90 -14.16
C GLU A 554 -8.93 65.58 -14.87
N ALA A 555 -9.09 65.63 -16.20
CA ALA A 555 -9.15 64.45 -17.05
C ALA A 555 -7.93 64.43 -17.99
N ARG A 556 -7.26 63.29 -18.09
CA ARG A 556 -6.13 63.09 -19.00
C ARG A 556 -6.11 61.67 -19.56
N THR A 557 -5.45 61.53 -20.71
CA THR A 557 -5.17 60.23 -21.32
C THR A 557 -3.72 59.86 -20.99
N GLU A 558 -3.50 58.68 -20.43
CA GLU A 558 -2.16 58.12 -20.18
C GLU A 558 -1.97 56.84 -21.01
N LEU A 559 -0.75 56.59 -21.49
CA LEU A 559 -0.43 55.32 -22.14
C LEU A 559 0.11 54.35 -21.08
N GLY A 560 -0.69 53.35 -20.73
CA GLY A 560 -0.30 52.27 -19.82
C GLY A 560 0.29 51.06 -20.57
N GLU A 561 0.72 50.04 -19.82
CA GLU A 561 1.25 48.79 -20.38
C GLU A 561 0.19 48.02 -21.21
N ASP A 562 -1.08 48.13 -20.83
CA ASP A 562 -2.21 47.41 -21.46
C ASP A 562 -3.03 48.27 -22.45
N GLY A 563 -2.57 49.48 -22.78
CA GLY A 563 -3.22 50.39 -23.74
C GLY A 563 -3.45 51.81 -23.21
N GLU A 564 -4.26 52.59 -23.93
CA GLU A 564 -4.66 53.93 -23.47
C GLU A 564 -5.56 53.82 -22.24
N MET A 565 -5.28 54.64 -21.23
CA MET A 565 -6.02 54.74 -19.97
C MET A 565 -6.62 56.13 -19.83
N LEU A 566 -7.88 56.19 -19.41
CA LEU A 566 -8.53 57.40 -18.95
C LEU A 566 -8.20 57.60 -17.47
N VAL A 567 -7.59 58.72 -17.14
CA VAL A 567 -7.32 59.10 -15.76
C VAL A 567 -8.16 60.31 -15.40
N LEU A 568 -9.03 60.12 -14.40
CA LEU A 568 -9.88 61.16 -13.84
C LEU A 568 -9.44 61.43 -12.41
N GLU A 569 -9.07 62.67 -12.15
CA GLU A 569 -8.41 63.04 -10.91
C GLU A 569 -9.15 64.18 -10.22
N VAL A 570 -9.48 63.98 -8.95
CA VAL A 570 -10.06 65.01 -8.08
C VAL A 570 -9.02 65.38 -7.03
N SER A 571 -8.55 66.62 -7.06
CA SER A 571 -7.58 67.15 -6.10
C SER A 571 -8.20 68.23 -5.23
N ASP A 572 -7.84 68.25 -3.95
CA ASP A 572 -8.33 69.23 -2.99
C ASP A 572 -7.22 69.66 -2.02
N ASN A 573 -7.30 70.90 -1.51
CA ASN A 573 -6.41 71.42 -0.46
C ASN A 573 -7.03 71.33 0.95
N GLY A 574 -7.81 70.28 1.19
CA GLY A 574 -8.50 70.06 2.46
C GLY A 574 -7.60 69.47 3.55
N ILE A 575 -8.25 68.88 4.55
CA ILE A 575 -7.59 68.35 5.77
C ILE A 575 -6.58 67.22 5.52
N GLY A 576 -6.55 66.62 4.33
CA GLY A 576 -5.71 65.46 4.04
C GLY A 576 -6.07 64.20 4.84
N ILE A 577 -5.35 63.11 4.59
CA ILE A 577 -5.57 61.78 5.18
C ILE A 577 -4.25 61.27 5.74
N PRO A 578 -4.18 60.85 7.02
CA PRO A 578 -2.99 60.22 7.59
C PRO A 578 -2.56 58.97 6.83
N ALA A 579 -1.26 58.76 6.66
CA ALA A 579 -0.71 57.62 5.89
C ALA A 579 -1.15 56.25 6.42
N ASP A 580 -1.35 56.11 7.74
CA ASP A 580 -1.84 54.88 8.39
C ASP A 580 -3.35 54.61 8.14
N LYS A 581 -4.05 55.58 7.54
CA LYS A 581 -5.50 55.54 7.28
C LYS A 581 -5.87 55.43 5.81
N VAL A 582 -4.90 55.58 4.91
CA VAL A 582 -5.12 55.60 3.45
C VAL A 582 -5.80 54.33 2.91
N GLU A 583 -5.42 53.13 3.36
CA GLU A 583 -6.13 51.91 2.92
C GLU A 583 -7.47 51.73 3.63
N GLN A 584 -7.57 52.19 4.89
CA GLN A 584 -8.77 52.04 5.72
C GLN A 584 -9.97 52.82 5.17
N ILE A 585 -9.77 53.91 4.41
CA ILE A 585 -10.87 54.72 3.85
C ILE A 585 -11.65 53.98 2.74
N PHE A 586 -11.09 52.91 2.18
CA PHE A 586 -11.73 52.08 1.16
C PHE A 586 -12.48 50.88 1.75
N GLU A 587 -12.40 50.65 3.06
CA GLU A 587 -13.20 49.63 3.75
C GLU A 587 -14.64 50.11 3.98
N ALA A 588 -15.61 49.21 3.78
CA ALA A 588 -17.01 49.55 3.99
C ALA A 588 -17.27 49.92 5.46
N PHE A 589 -18.04 50.99 5.70
CA PHE A 589 -18.37 51.51 7.03
C PHE A 589 -17.19 52.07 7.84
N SER A 590 -16.03 52.26 7.21
CA SER A 590 -14.84 52.82 7.87
C SER A 590 -14.82 54.34 7.80
N GLN A 591 -14.45 55.00 8.91
CA GLN A 591 -14.33 56.45 9.03
C GLN A 591 -13.10 56.82 9.87
N VAL A 592 -12.36 57.86 9.46
CA VAL A 592 -11.01 58.17 9.98
C VAL A 592 -11.02 58.77 11.39
N ASP A 593 -12.12 59.35 11.89
CA ASP A 593 -12.28 59.77 13.30
C ASP A 593 -13.73 60.11 13.72
N ALA A 594 -14.11 59.83 14.98
CA ALA A 594 -15.45 60.09 15.54
C ALA A 594 -15.76 61.58 15.83
N GLY A 595 -14.74 62.45 15.84
CA GLY A 595 -14.86 63.89 16.09
C GLY A 595 -15.22 64.72 14.84
N ILE A 596 -14.73 64.31 13.67
CA ILE A 596 -14.99 64.95 12.37
C ILE A 596 -16.44 64.65 11.89
N THR A 597 -17.01 63.52 12.34
CA THR A 597 -18.35 63.04 11.99
C THR A 597 -19.47 63.95 12.46
N ARG A 598 -19.34 64.62 13.62
CA ARG A 598 -20.34 65.57 14.12
C ARG A 598 -20.43 66.86 13.29
N LYS A 599 -19.35 67.24 12.61
CA LYS A 599 -19.29 68.50 11.83
C LYS A 599 -19.68 68.30 10.37
N TYR A 600 -19.48 67.11 9.79
CA TYR A 600 -19.59 66.92 8.34
C TYR A 600 -20.44 65.74 7.81
N GLY A 601 -20.85 64.75 8.62
CA GLY A 601 -21.86 63.70 8.27
C GLY A 601 -21.59 62.80 7.03
N GLY A 602 -21.66 61.47 7.13
CA GLY A 602 -21.52 60.56 5.98
C GLY A 602 -21.63 59.07 6.34
N THR A 603 -21.83 58.21 5.34
CA THR A 603 -22.16 56.78 5.50
C THR A 603 -20.93 55.87 5.57
N GLY A 604 -19.76 56.37 5.14
CA GLY A 604 -18.54 55.58 5.03
C GLY A 604 -18.55 54.54 3.90
N LEU A 605 -19.55 54.57 3.01
CA LEU A 605 -19.70 53.60 1.92
C LEU A 605 -19.19 54.11 0.57
N GLY A 606 -19.23 55.42 0.34
CA GLY A 606 -18.95 56.02 -0.96
C GLY A 606 -17.61 55.61 -1.57
N LEU A 607 -16.50 55.74 -0.83
CA LEU A 607 -15.16 55.40 -1.35
C LEU A 607 -14.98 53.89 -1.58
N ALA A 608 -15.54 53.05 -0.71
CA ALA A 608 -15.54 51.59 -0.87
C ALA A 608 -16.30 51.16 -2.13
N ILE A 609 -17.46 51.79 -2.39
CA ILE A 609 -18.26 51.59 -3.60
C ILE A 609 -17.50 52.11 -4.83
N SER A 610 -16.94 53.33 -4.78
CA SER A 610 -16.20 53.90 -5.91
C SER A 610 -15.00 53.05 -6.33
N ARG A 611 -14.22 52.50 -5.39
CA ARG A 611 -13.07 51.62 -5.69
C ARG A 611 -13.51 50.29 -6.28
N ARG A 612 -14.57 49.68 -5.75
CA ARG A 612 -15.11 48.43 -6.30
C ARG A 612 -15.78 48.62 -7.68
N LEU A 613 -16.46 49.75 -7.91
CA LEU A 613 -16.99 50.11 -9.24
C LEU A 613 -15.86 50.31 -10.25
N ALA A 614 -14.80 51.05 -9.89
CA ALA A 614 -13.64 51.22 -10.75
C ALA A 614 -13.01 49.87 -11.14
N ARG A 615 -12.88 48.94 -10.17
CA ARG A 615 -12.40 47.57 -10.42
C ARG A 615 -13.32 46.74 -11.31
N ALA A 616 -14.63 46.83 -11.10
CA ALA A 616 -15.61 46.16 -11.94
C ALA A 616 -15.60 46.70 -13.39
N MET A 617 -15.26 47.98 -13.56
CA MET A 617 -15.04 48.62 -14.86
C MET A 617 -13.64 48.33 -15.46
N GLY A 618 -12.84 47.46 -14.83
CA GLY A 618 -11.52 47.05 -15.34
C GLY A 618 -10.36 47.98 -14.97
N GLY A 619 -10.55 48.87 -13.99
CA GLY A 619 -9.57 49.84 -13.51
C GLY A 619 -9.31 49.79 -12.00
N ASP A 620 -8.86 50.90 -11.41
CA ASP A 620 -8.80 51.07 -9.95
C ASP A 620 -8.94 52.55 -9.54
N LEU A 621 -9.27 52.78 -8.26
CA LEU A 621 -9.26 54.09 -7.62
C LEU A 621 -8.13 54.13 -6.59
N THR A 622 -7.21 55.08 -6.75
CA THR A 622 -6.08 55.31 -5.83
C THR A 622 -6.17 56.70 -5.20
N VAL A 623 -5.46 56.90 -4.08
CA VAL A 623 -5.34 58.20 -3.44
C VAL A 623 -3.89 58.49 -3.07
N GLU A 624 -3.48 59.73 -3.27
CA GLU A 624 -2.27 60.32 -2.71
C GLU A 624 -2.71 61.46 -1.78
N SER A 625 -2.32 61.43 -0.51
CA SER A 625 -2.79 62.40 0.47
C SER A 625 -1.75 62.64 1.55
N GLU A 626 -1.67 63.88 2.02
CA GLU A 626 -0.82 64.30 3.13
C GLU A 626 -1.67 65.13 4.09
N LEU A 627 -1.58 64.81 5.39
CA LEU A 627 -2.35 65.46 6.44
C LEU A 627 -2.11 66.98 6.44
N ASP A 628 -3.19 67.76 6.52
CA ASP A 628 -3.23 69.23 6.47
C ASP A 628 -2.73 69.87 5.15
N VAL A 629 -2.44 69.07 4.12
CA VAL A 629 -2.01 69.56 2.79
C VAL A 629 -3.12 69.37 1.76
N GLY A 630 -3.77 68.20 1.76
CA GLY A 630 -4.83 67.89 0.80
C GLY A 630 -4.84 66.43 0.33
N SER A 631 -5.73 66.12 -0.61
CA SER A 631 -5.84 64.78 -1.20
C SER A 631 -5.98 64.83 -2.71
N ARG A 632 -5.47 63.81 -3.40
CA ARG A 632 -5.58 63.59 -4.83
C ARG A 632 -6.11 62.18 -5.07
N PHE A 633 -7.36 62.07 -5.50
CA PHE A 633 -8.01 60.81 -5.84
C PHE A 633 -7.96 60.60 -7.36
N ALA A 634 -7.37 59.49 -7.80
CA ALA A 634 -7.22 59.17 -9.23
C ALA A 634 -7.96 57.88 -9.57
N VAL A 635 -8.95 57.98 -10.45
CA VAL A 635 -9.65 56.85 -11.07
C VAL A 635 -8.96 56.55 -12.40
N ARG A 636 -8.46 55.32 -12.57
CA ARG A 636 -7.83 54.87 -13.83
C ARG A 636 -8.70 53.81 -14.47
N LEU A 637 -9.16 54.04 -15.70
CA LEU A 637 -10.02 53.12 -16.46
C LEU A 637 -9.42 52.85 -17.85
N PRO A 638 -9.58 51.65 -18.44
CA PRO A 638 -9.21 51.40 -19.83
C PRO A 638 -9.97 52.32 -20.80
N LEU A 639 -9.27 53.13 -21.60
CA LEU A 639 -9.92 54.07 -22.52
C LEU A 639 -10.37 53.37 -23.80
N ARG A 640 -11.68 53.29 -24.02
CA ARG A 640 -12.28 52.84 -25.30
C ARG A 640 -12.84 54.04 -26.06
N ARG A 641 -12.11 54.50 -27.09
CA ARG A 641 -12.57 55.60 -27.96
C ARG A 641 -13.79 55.18 -28.78
N ALA A 642 -14.84 56.00 -28.80
CA ALA A 642 -15.94 55.83 -29.74
C ALA A 642 -15.67 56.67 -31.01
N ALA A 643 -15.95 56.12 -32.19
CA ALA A 643 -15.84 56.88 -33.44
C ALA A 643 -16.78 58.11 -33.39
N ALA A 644 -16.25 59.28 -33.74
CA ALA A 644 -17.06 60.48 -33.93
C ALA A 644 -18.01 60.21 -35.11
N ASP A 645 -19.33 60.24 -34.86
CA ASP A 645 -20.30 60.25 -35.95
C ASP A 645 -20.18 61.58 -36.68
N ARG A 646 -19.41 61.60 -37.76
CA ARG A 646 -19.54 62.62 -38.80
C ARG A 646 -20.85 62.36 -39.54
N GLY A 647 -21.96 62.68 -38.88
CA GLY A 647 -23.29 62.36 -39.39
C GLY A 647 -24.45 62.90 -38.57
N ALA A 648 -24.31 64.04 -37.89
CA ALA A 648 -25.46 64.78 -37.32
C ALA A 648 -25.12 66.24 -36.95
N ALA A 649 -24.30 66.91 -37.75
CA ALA A 649 -24.19 68.38 -37.69
C ALA A 649 -25.11 68.95 -38.78
N GLY A 650 -26.38 69.14 -38.44
CA GLY A 650 -27.37 69.63 -39.40
C GLY A 650 -28.83 69.42 -39.00
N ALA A 651 -29.19 69.80 -37.78
CA ALA A 651 -30.58 70.08 -37.42
C ALA A 651 -30.60 71.20 -36.37
N GLY A 652 -30.09 72.36 -36.76
CA GLY A 652 -30.39 73.60 -36.05
C GLY A 652 -31.89 73.86 -36.17
N ALA A 653 -32.50 74.17 -35.03
CA ALA A 653 -33.72 74.96 -34.89
C ALA A 653 -34.79 74.74 -35.98
N ALA A 654 -35.58 73.68 -35.85
CA ALA A 654 -36.97 73.73 -36.32
C ALA A 654 -37.83 74.19 -35.14
N ASP A 655 -38.39 75.38 -35.28
CA ASP A 655 -39.20 76.09 -34.30
C ASP A 655 -40.36 75.24 -33.73
N GLY A 656 -40.33 75.00 -32.42
CA GLY A 656 -41.28 75.54 -31.44
C GLY A 656 -42.81 75.36 -31.55
N VAL A 657 -43.39 74.89 -32.66
CA VAL A 657 -44.85 75.02 -32.87
C VAL A 657 -45.63 73.70 -32.77
N ALA A 658 -45.02 72.54 -33.05
CA ALA A 658 -45.77 71.29 -33.25
C ALA A 658 -46.35 70.64 -31.97
N LEU A 659 -45.63 70.66 -30.83
CA LEU A 659 -46.15 70.07 -29.57
C LEU A 659 -47.08 71.03 -28.82
N ALA A 660 -46.81 72.35 -28.91
CA ALA A 660 -47.59 73.37 -28.21
C ALA A 660 -49.05 73.47 -28.71
N ALA A 661 -49.35 72.98 -29.91
CA ALA A 661 -50.70 72.91 -30.45
C ALA A 661 -51.45 71.61 -30.11
N ALA A 662 -50.78 70.58 -29.59
CA ALA A 662 -51.35 69.25 -29.42
C ALA A 662 -52.24 69.14 -28.16
N SER A 663 -53.40 68.49 -28.31
CA SER A 663 -54.24 68.06 -27.19
C SER A 663 -53.82 66.67 -26.71
N VAL A 664 -53.45 66.54 -25.43
CA VAL A 664 -52.89 65.29 -24.87
C VAL A 664 -53.83 64.69 -23.82
N LEU A 665 -54.07 63.38 -23.91
CA LEU A 665 -54.73 62.59 -22.87
C LEU A 665 -53.69 61.73 -22.14
N LEU A 666 -53.43 62.04 -20.88
CA LEU A 666 -52.55 61.27 -20.00
C LEU A 666 -53.36 60.19 -19.26
N ILE A 667 -52.94 58.92 -19.36
CA ILE A 667 -53.52 57.81 -18.61
C ILE A 667 -52.53 57.37 -17.53
N GLU A 668 -52.78 57.79 -16.29
CA GLU A 668 -51.92 57.52 -15.13
C GLU A 668 -52.80 57.28 -13.91
N ALA A 669 -52.67 56.14 -13.24
CA ALA A 669 -53.49 55.76 -12.09
C ALA A 669 -53.02 56.42 -10.79
N ASN A 670 -51.72 56.75 -10.68
CA ASN A 670 -51.14 57.31 -9.47
C ASN A 670 -51.32 58.84 -9.40
N PRO A 671 -52.06 59.39 -8.41
CA PRO A 671 -52.30 60.83 -8.29
C PRO A 671 -51.03 61.70 -8.17
N LEU A 672 -49.94 61.15 -7.61
CA LEU A 672 -48.66 61.86 -7.50
C LEU A 672 -47.97 61.97 -8.87
N ALA A 673 -47.95 60.86 -9.63
CA ALA A 673 -47.41 60.84 -10.98
C ALA A 673 -48.23 61.72 -11.94
N GLN A 674 -49.56 61.75 -11.77
CA GLN A 674 -50.43 62.72 -12.45
C GLN A 674 -50.00 64.16 -12.16
N GLY A 675 -49.74 64.50 -10.89
CA GLY A 675 -49.30 65.84 -10.48
C GLY A 675 -47.98 66.25 -11.13
N VAL A 676 -46.96 65.38 -11.10
CA VAL A 676 -45.64 65.62 -11.71
C VAL A 676 -45.75 65.74 -13.23
N MET A 677 -46.46 64.83 -13.88
CA MET A 677 -46.60 64.82 -15.34
C MET A 677 -47.42 66.00 -15.84
N LYS A 678 -48.46 66.39 -15.09
CA LYS A 678 -49.27 67.57 -15.37
C LYS A 678 -48.43 68.85 -15.25
N ALA A 679 -47.62 68.98 -14.20
CA ALA A 679 -46.72 70.12 -14.04
C ALA A 679 -45.67 70.19 -15.17
N ALA A 680 -45.15 69.05 -15.62
CA ALA A 680 -44.14 68.98 -16.67
C ALA A 680 -44.69 69.26 -18.08
N LEU A 681 -45.90 68.81 -18.40
CA LEU A 681 -46.46 68.89 -19.75
C LEU A 681 -47.34 70.13 -19.98
N ALA A 682 -47.97 70.69 -18.94
CA ALA A 682 -48.96 71.77 -19.09
C ALA A 682 -48.41 73.04 -19.78
N SER A 683 -47.11 73.35 -19.65
CA SER A 683 -46.47 74.49 -20.33
C SER A 683 -46.00 74.19 -21.76
N HIS A 684 -46.26 72.98 -22.27
CA HIS A 684 -45.69 72.49 -23.53
C HIS A 684 -46.72 71.92 -24.51
N VAL A 685 -48.01 71.87 -24.12
CA VAL A 685 -49.13 71.35 -24.91
C VAL A 685 -50.30 72.35 -24.87
N SER A 686 -51.22 72.31 -25.84
CA SER A 686 -52.36 73.25 -25.88
C SER A 686 -53.42 72.88 -24.84
N ASP A 687 -53.58 71.59 -24.59
CA ASP A 687 -54.50 71.05 -23.62
C ASP A 687 -54.04 69.70 -23.08
N LEU A 688 -54.31 69.45 -21.81
CA LEU A 688 -53.90 68.24 -21.10
C LEU A 688 -55.02 67.73 -20.20
N GLU A 689 -55.62 66.62 -20.60
CA GLU A 689 -56.60 65.89 -19.81
C GLU A 689 -55.96 64.66 -19.16
N VAL A 690 -56.41 64.31 -17.96
CA VAL A 690 -55.86 63.21 -17.18
C VAL A 690 -56.97 62.21 -16.88
N ALA A 691 -56.77 60.96 -17.30
CA ALA A 691 -57.60 59.82 -16.96
C ALA A 691 -56.85 58.89 -16.00
N ARG A 692 -57.57 58.35 -15.01
CA ARG A 692 -57.00 57.46 -13.97
C ARG A 692 -57.00 55.99 -14.38
N SER A 693 -57.69 55.66 -15.46
CA SER A 693 -57.82 54.29 -15.98
C SER A 693 -58.08 54.31 -17.48
N THR A 694 -57.87 53.18 -18.15
CA THR A 694 -58.22 53.04 -19.57
C THR A 694 -59.74 53.20 -19.80
N VAL A 695 -60.58 52.84 -18.83
CA VAL A 695 -62.04 53.04 -18.89
C VAL A 695 -62.41 54.53 -18.94
N GLU A 696 -61.81 55.33 -18.05
CA GLU A 696 -62.03 56.78 -18.01
C GLU A 696 -61.47 57.46 -19.26
N ALA A 697 -60.31 57.00 -19.74
CA ALA A 697 -59.73 57.49 -20.98
C ALA A 697 -60.65 57.24 -22.18
N ARG A 698 -61.29 56.08 -22.26
CA ARG A 698 -62.28 55.78 -23.32
C ARG A 698 -63.51 56.67 -23.26
N ALA A 699 -64.01 56.96 -22.05
CA ALA A 699 -65.11 57.90 -21.88
C ALA A 699 -64.73 59.31 -22.40
N ALA A 700 -63.50 59.77 -22.10
CA ALA A 700 -62.97 61.03 -22.61
C ALA A 700 -62.85 61.03 -24.14
N LEU A 701 -62.33 59.95 -24.74
CA LEU A 701 -62.20 59.78 -26.21
C LEU A 701 -63.56 59.80 -26.94
N GLY A 702 -64.63 59.34 -26.29
CA GLY A 702 -65.99 59.42 -26.85
C GLY A 702 -66.58 60.84 -26.84
N SER A 703 -66.08 61.71 -25.97
CA SER A 703 -66.59 63.08 -25.81
C SER A 703 -65.77 64.13 -26.58
N ARG A 704 -64.48 63.87 -26.81
CA ARG A 704 -63.54 64.81 -27.42
C ARG A 704 -62.42 64.10 -28.15
N ARG A 705 -61.84 64.78 -29.14
CA ARG A 705 -60.66 64.29 -29.88
C ARG A 705 -59.36 64.79 -29.26
N PHE A 706 -58.35 63.92 -29.23
CA PHE A 706 -56.99 64.20 -28.78
C PHE A 706 -56.00 63.95 -29.92
N ASP A 707 -54.82 64.56 -29.83
CA ASP A 707 -53.71 64.36 -30.76
C ASP A 707 -52.76 63.25 -30.30
N LEU A 708 -52.61 63.10 -28.98
CA LEU A 708 -51.66 62.20 -28.35
C LEU A 708 -52.29 61.54 -27.12
N LEU A 709 -52.15 60.22 -27.00
CA LEU A 709 -52.45 59.50 -25.76
C LEU A 709 -51.12 59.09 -25.13
N LEU A 710 -50.84 59.60 -23.94
CA LEU A 710 -49.67 59.21 -23.16
C LEU A 710 -50.10 58.21 -22.09
N VAL A 711 -49.71 56.94 -22.24
CA VAL A 711 -50.24 55.83 -21.43
C VAL A 711 -49.15 55.27 -20.53
N GLU A 712 -49.37 55.31 -19.22
CA GLU A 712 -48.50 54.61 -18.28
C GLU A 712 -48.68 53.10 -18.40
N GLY A 713 -47.59 52.35 -18.57
CA GLY A 713 -47.64 50.91 -18.82
C GLY A 713 -48.35 50.11 -17.71
N ARG A 714 -48.27 50.57 -16.46
CA ARG A 714 -49.00 49.95 -15.33
C ARG A 714 -50.51 50.10 -15.44
N CYS A 715 -51.01 51.12 -16.14
CA CYS A 715 -52.44 51.31 -16.37
C CYS A 715 -53.02 50.30 -17.37
N LEU A 716 -52.17 49.64 -18.16
CA LEU A 716 -52.57 48.64 -19.15
C LEU A 716 -52.87 47.27 -18.53
N SER A 717 -52.55 47.06 -17.25
CA SER A 717 -52.67 45.77 -16.56
C SER A 717 -53.61 45.81 -15.35
N LEU A 718 -54.47 46.83 -15.25
CA LEU A 718 -55.38 47.01 -14.10
C LEU A 718 -56.66 46.13 -14.17
N GLY A 719 -56.60 44.95 -14.81
CA GLY A 719 -57.70 43.97 -14.92
C GLY A 719 -57.26 42.64 -15.58
N ASP A 720 -58.20 41.74 -15.89
CA ASP A 720 -57.97 40.40 -16.51
C ASP A 720 -57.50 40.43 -17.99
N ALA A 721 -57.19 41.61 -18.55
CA ALA A 721 -56.84 41.78 -19.96
C ALA A 721 -55.32 41.96 -20.16
N ASP A 722 -54.80 41.41 -21.26
CA ASP A 722 -53.40 41.54 -21.67
C ASP A 722 -53.09 42.99 -22.07
N ALA A 723 -51.93 43.52 -21.64
CA ALA A 723 -51.47 44.87 -21.95
C ALA A 723 -51.41 45.15 -23.46
N PHE A 724 -51.09 44.15 -24.29
CA PHE A 724 -51.13 44.28 -25.75
C PHE A 724 -52.55 44.50 -26.27
N GLU A 725 -53.55 43.84 -25.69
CA GLU A 725 -54.95 43.97 -26.10
C GLU A 725 -55.50 45.36 -25.79
N GLU A 726 -55.20 45.89 -24.59
CA GLU A 726 -55.63 47.23 -24.18
C GLU A 726 -54.97 48.34 -25.02
N VAL A 727 -53.69 48.22 -25.36
CA VAL A 727 -53.03 49.17 -26.30
C VAL A 727 -53.71 49.13 -27.67
N GLY A 728 -54.01 47.94 -28.19
CA GLY A 728 -54.71 47.81 -29.47
C GLY A 728 -56.14 48.32 -29.44
N ARG A 729 -56.82 48.23 -28.29
CA ARG A 729 -58.16 48.79 -28.09
C ARG A 729 -58.11 50.32 -28.06
N LEU A 730 -57.21 50.91 -27.30
CA LEU A 730 -56.99 52.36 -27.26
C LEU A 730 -56.61 52.92 -28.64
N ALA A 731 -55.75 52.23 -29.40
CA ALA A 731 -55.35 52.66 -30.73
C ALA A 731 -56.50 52.63 -31.76
N ARG A 732 -57.46 51.71 -31.62
CA ARG A 732 -58.66 51.66 -32.48
C ARG A 732 -59.66 52.76 -32.14
N GLU A 733 -59.83 53.04 -30.85
CA GLU A 733 -60.82 54.00 -30.34
C GLU A 733 -60.34 55.45 -30.34
N SER A 734 -59.03 55.68 -30.50
CA SER A 734 -58.43 57.01 -30.46
C SER A 734 -58.66 57.87 -31.73
N ALA A 735 -59.42 57.37 -32.71
CA ALA A 735 -59.84 58.09 -33.92
C ALA A 735 -58.73 58.87 -34.66
N GLY A 736 -57.49 58.33 -34.64
CA GLY A 736 -56.32 58.90 -35.31
C GLY A 736 -55.26 59.51 -34.38
N ALA A 737 -55.49 59.58 -33.07
CA ALA A 737 -54.50 60.06 -32.11
C ALA A 737 -53.35 59.05 -31.92
N ALA A 738 -52.12 59.54 -31.76
CA ALA A 738 -50.96 58.68 -31.58
C ALA A 738 -50.89 58.14 -30.14
N VAL A 739 -50.82 56.82 -29.98
CA VAL A 739 -50.65 56.17 -28.68
C VAL A 739 -49.16 56.05 -28.35
N VAL A 740 -48.73 56.65 -27.25
CA VAL A 740 -47.37 56.60 -26.71
C VAL A 740 -47.40 55.90 -25.36
N VAL A 741 -46.60 54.85 -25.18
CA VAL A 741 -46.57 54.05 -23.96
C VAL A 741 -45.30 54.32 -23.17
N LEU A 742 -45.44 54.67 -21.89
CA LEU A 742 -44.34 54.73 -20.93
C LEU A 742 -44.16 53.34 -20.30
N TRP A 743 -43.12 52.62 -20.69
CA TRP A 743 -42.97 51.19 -20.38
C TRP A 743 -41.88 50.91 -19.35
N ALA A 744 -42.24 50.20 -18.28
CA ALA A 744 -41.31 49.76 -17.22
C ALA A 744 -41.06 48.24 -17.22
N GLY A 745 -41.57 47.49 -18.22
CA GLY A 745 -41.41 46.04 -18.35
C GLY A 745 -40.22 45.63 -19.22
N PRO A 746 -40.06 44.34 -19.54
CA PRO A 746 -38.95 43.81 -20.32
C PRO A 746 -38.82 44.48 -21.69
N ALA A 747 -37.58 44.73 -22.12
CA ALA A 747 -37.30 45.37 -23.42
C ALA A 747 -37.81 44.54 -24.61
N GLU A 748 -37.84 43.22 -24.48
CA GLU A 748 -38.30 42.27 -25.50
C GLU A 748 -39.80 42.45 -25.84
N GLU A 749 -40.60 42.94 -24.91
CA GLU A 749 -42.04 43.15 -25.08
C GLU A 749 -42.39 44.45 -25.82
N THR A 750 -41.43 45.38 -25.95
CA THR A 750 -41.63 46.66 -26.64
C THR A 750 -42.04 46.49 -28.11
N ALA A 751 -41.51 45.46 -28.78
CA ALA A 751 -41.89 45.10 -30.14
C ALA A 751 -43.34 44.59 -30.23
N GLY A 752 -43.84 43.93 -29.19
CA GLY A 752 -45.23 43.50 -29.09
C GLY A 752 -46.18 44.69 -28.92
N LEU A 753 -45.82 45.66 -28.07
CA LEU A 753 -46.62 46.88 -27.85
C LEU A 753 -46.71 47.74 -29.11
N ARG A 754 -45.61 47.83 -29.87
CA ARG A 754 -45.62 48.49 -31.19
C ARG A 754 -46.52 47.78 -32.19
N ARG A 755 -46.47 46.44 -32.26
CA ARG A 755 -47.37 45.63 -33.10
C ARG A 755 -48.84 45.78 -32.70
N ALA A 756 -49.12 45.97 -31.41
CA ALA A 756 -50.47 46.18 -30.91
C ALA A 756 -51.07 47.55 -31.28
N GLY A 757 -50.24 48.55 -31.59
CA GLY A 757 -50.71 49.88 -32.02
C GLY A 757 -50.04 51.06 -31.33
N ALA A 758 -49.08 50.84 -30.41
CA ALA A 758 -48.28 51.92 -29.83
C ALA A 758 -47.33 52.50 -30.90
N ARG A 759 -47.45 53.79 -31.16
CA ARG A 759 -46.64 54.48 -32.18
C ARG A 759 -45.26 54.89 -31.65
N LEU A 760 -45.13 55.03 -30.34
CA LEU A 760 -43.87 55.19 -29.62
C LEU A 760 -43.95 54.45 -28.28
N VAL A 761 -42.85 53.79 -27.91
CA VAL A 761 -42.69 53.15 -26.60
C VAL A 761 -41.44 53.74 -25.97
N ILE A 762 -41.60 54.41 -24.83
CA ILE A 762 -40.54 55.10 -24.10
C ILE A 762 -40.22 54.29 -22.84
N PRO A 763 -38.97 53.80 -22.66
CA PRO A 763 -38.60 53.04 -21.47
C PRO A 763 -38.55 53.94 -20.23
N LYS A 764 -38.98 53.41 -19.08
CA LYS A 764 -38.82 54.05 -17.77
C LYS A 764 -37.61 53.43 -17.04
N PRO A 765 -36.87 54.22 -16.23
CA PRO A 765 -37.13 55.61 -15.85
C PRO A 765 -36.73 56.62 -16.94
N ILE A 766 -37.54 57.67 -17.13
CA ILE A 766 -37.24 58.82 -18.00
C ILE A 766 -37.45 60.12 -17.21
N ALA A 767 -36.52 61.06 -17.31
CA ALA A 767 -36.67 62.38 -16.70
C ALA A 767 -37.75 63.20 -17.44
N THR A 768 -38.43 64.09 -16.72
CA THR A 768 -39.52 64.91 -17.29
C THR A 768 -39.07 65.80 -18.46
N ALA A 769 -37.85 66.34 -18.40
CA ALA A 769 -37.27 67.13 -19.48
C ALA A 769 -37.02 66.30 -20.75
N ASP A 770 -36.49 65.08 -20.60
CA ASP A 770 -36.23 64.16 -21.71
C ASP A 770 -37.52 63.65 -22.32
N LEU A 771 -38.55 63.38 -21.50
CA LEU A 771 -39.88 63.01 -21.99
C LEU A 771 -40.49 64.11 -22.87
N VAL A 772 -40.40 65.38 -22.45
CA VAL A 772 -40.87 66.50 -23.26
C VAL A 772 -40.10 66.58 -24.59
N GLN A 773 -38.79 66.35 -24.56
CA GLN A 773 -37.96 66.37 -25.76
C GLN A 773 -38.31 65.24 -26.73
N GLU A 774 -38.50 64.02 -26.24
CA GLU A 774 -38.93 62.85 -27.02
C GLU A 774 -40.30 63.09 -27.66
N LEU A 775 -41.26 63.66 -26.90
CA LEU A 775 -42.58 63.97 -27.44
C LEU A 775 -42.54 65.07 -28.51
N ARG A 776 -41.67 66.08 -28.36
CA ARG A 776 -41.43 67.11 -29.40
C ARG A 776 -40.84 66.49 -30.66
N ALA A 777 -39.81 65.66 -30.52
CA ALA A 777 -39.17 64.99 -31.64
C ALA A 777 -40.15 64.06 -32.37
N PHE A 778 -40.94 63.30 -31.63
CA PHE A 778 -41.98 62.42 -32.16
C PHE A 778 -43.06 63.17 -32.93
N ARG A 779 -43.54 64.31 -32.41
CA ARG A 779 -44.58 65.10 -33.07
C ARG A 779 -44.05 65.76 -34.35
N ALA A 780 -42.84 66.32 -34.31
CA ALA A 780 -42.18 66.87 -35.48
C ALA A 780 -42.00 65.81 -36.59
N ALA A 781 -41.67 64.57 -36.21
CA ALA A 781 -41.54 63.46 -37.16
C ALA A 781 -42.85 62.97 -37.77
N CYS A 782 -44.02 63.24 -37.15
CA CYS A 782 -45.33 62.83 -37.67
C CYS A 782 -45.90 63.81 -38.71
N GLU A 783 -45.42 65.06 -38.77
CA GLU A 783 -45.90 66.09 -39.71
C GLU A 783 -45.11 66.14 -41.03
N ASP A 784 -43.96 65.47 -41.14
CA ASP A 784 -43.16 65.33 -42.37
C ASP A 784 -43.07 63.85 -42.83
N PRO A 785 -43.85 63.41 -43.85
CA PRO A 785 -43.85 62.03 -44.33
C PRO A 785 -42.50 61.54 -44.87
N ALA A 786 -41.58 62.44 -45.23
CA ALA A 786 -40.25 62.10 -45.75
C ALA A 786 -39.20 61.85 -44.65
N ALA A 787 -39.52 62.15 -43.38
CA ALA A 787 -38.65 61.89 -42.22
C ALA A 787 -38.87 60.49 -41.61
N LEU A 788 -40.11 59.98 -41.64
CA LEU A 788 -40.49 58.67 -41.10
C LEU A 788 -39.77 57.48 -41.78
N GLY A 789 -39.46 57.59 -43.08
CA GLY A 789 -38.73 56.57 -43.83
C GLY A 789 -37.23 56.48 -43.51
N ARG A 790 -36.62 57.55 -42.99
CA ARG A 790 -35.18 57.58 -42.65
C ARG A 790 -34.90 57.19 -41.20
N ALA A 791 -35.82 57.46 -40.28
CA ALA A 791 -35.70 57.05 -38.87
C ALA A 791 -35.91 55.53 -38.66
N PHE A 792 -36.71 54.87 -39.50
CA PHE A 792 -36.97 53.42 -39.40
C PHE A 792 -35.91 52.53 -40.10
N ALA A 793 -35.10 53.08 -41.00
CA ALA A 793 -34.06 52.32 -41.72
C ALA A 793 -32.70 52.26 -40.98
N ALA A 794 -32.50 53.06 -39.92
CA ALA A 794 -31.23 53.14 -39.19
C ALA A 794 -31.24 52.42 -37.82
N ALA A 795 -32.33 51.75 -37.46
CA ALA A 795 -32.46 51.03 -36.19
C ALA A 795 -33.07 49.62 -36.39
N GLY A 796 -32.49 48.86 -37.34
CA GLY A 796 -32.92 47.50 -37.66
C GLY A 796 -31.91 46.70 -38.49
N SER A 797 -30.80 46.31 -37.86
CA SER A 797 -30.06 45.06 -38.09
C SER A 797 -29.05 44.89 -36.96
N PRO A 798 -29.03 43.75 -36.24
CA PRO A 798 -30.08 42.76 -35.97
C PRO A 798 -30.97 43.13 -34.79
#